data_AF-A0A438NEC5-F1
#
_entry.id   AF-A0A438NEC5-F1
#
_cell.length_a   1.000
_cell.length_b   1.000
_cell.length_c   1.000
_cell.angle_alpha   90.00
_cell.angle_beta   90.00
_cell.angle_gamma   90.00
#
_symmetry.space_group_name_H-M   'P 1'
#
loop_
_entity.id
_entity.type
_entity.pdbx_description
1 polymer ?
#
loop_
_entity_poly.entity_id
_entity_poly.type
_entity_poly.pdbx_seq_one_letter_code
_entity_poly.pdbx_strand_id
1 'polypeptide(L)'
;MESHRIPLGGYIFQRIRSLGIKSIFGCPGDYNLNLLDHLYPVEGLKWIGTCNELNAAYAADGYARTRGLPGVLVTTYGVGELSAINGIGGARSERLQQPLDLGIRSPAGEKAEDVVVQKIIAQIEQAKRPCLLVDMLTQRFGLTGVVSEILDTTKLPVFVTPLAKSMVDETRDNFQGVYQGIITPSKQVKADFESADLTIHVGRFPSDSNCGGFTQKFGGDVIGLHPHYVSVGKEKFDGVSFVGVVQKLSLKLASRSLNIAQTSWCKSTKQTVASPELEKLQGQLTQAHIWKFFNQILRPGDSVIAEVGTSQFATVGMSLPRDCQYFTQMFYSCIGFTVGATLGTLVAREEMQKPGRVFLFVGDGSLQMTVQEISTMVRNGYRPIIVVINNEGYTVERVIHGPAKIHNDIAPWDHQVMLSFFGGRGKSKSYSARTYADLRQVLSHPDFQEGKQIQMLECHLHKYDSPENLLEIVDTATVVAAKTQKFFDQKAGRTRLELDDRLLALLESRVDQNHFGDSISSFDLSATMQPDLMPPPSVSRVDSPPNYHLDHDLGSINAQQGGTSVMITDHSFWNSIMSPGQPVAHPDQFLDNAHFSNDGVPGNLSDLSMELDMPHAGSSMSSQDESLTALQSSLLPANSPASSIPETNIPYDDLLQLYFEKIQPFLPMFHRPNFEQEFRGKINNLSLSTSSTSRESAFVLNAMFALSARFSSADAFSDRGRTARGEPFARRAEHLLENHNSSAIGQSSLRILQGCILLACYRLSSGITSRAWVLTGLCSRMAYELGLHELDRELIPGDVSSPQYVSEWIEREEKRRAWWCCYELDHLASTLTCRPYGLDRQRTDILLPVSDKDWYAGVPVASASLTQDPLMAWQSLVDCPNQSLRAWYLVNLHLVRLGHELRELDTARAQKDVQDYKLAVKYFSLALPPSFDICSGLTNTGSDFGWVISTHIMLQSCLLATTRHEMAMEINSPASNASSPAMIERLRDSGHSQTNEILSAIRAWAPKSMPFSPFLACAIVGPHAIHVENCLSGSSDVSNTSNDDFEMMKLCLKRHAWYWELGDLLLDIVQICSKRRVSELATLSVTEKETLKRVPLLAPSPIPGG
;
A
#
# COMPACT_ATOMS: atom_id res chain seq x y z
N MET A 1 -49.61 14.62 9.30
CA MET A 1 -48.22 14.65 9.78
C MET A 1 -47.38 15.12 8.62
N GLU A 2 -46.81 16.33 8.69
CA GLU A 2 -45.83 16.76 7.68
C GLU A 2 -44.63 15.81 7.74
N SER A 3 -44.18 15.32 6.59
CA SER A 3 -42.99 14.48 6.54
C SER A 3 -41.77 15.35 6.85
N HIS A 4 -41.23 15.25 8.07
CA HIS A 4 -39.98 15.91 8.45
C HIS A 4 -38.82 15.27 7.67
N ARG A 5 -38.51 15.79 6.49
CA ARG A 5 -37.33 15.41 5.70
C ARG A 5 -36.16 16.30 6.13
N ILE A 6 -34.99 15.69 6.36
CA ILE A 6 -33.73 16.39 6.66
C ILE A 6 -32.74 16.18 5.50
N PRO A 7 -32.03 17.23 5.02
CA PRO A 7 -30.95 17.04 4.06
C PRO A 7 -29.85 16.13 4.61
N LEU A 8 -29.25 15.30 3.76
CA LEU A 8 -28.21 14.34 4.18
C LEU A 8 -27.04 15.02 4.90
N GLY A 9 -26.55 16.16 4.40
CA GLY A 9 -25.51 16.94 5.08
C GLY A 9 -25.91 17.38 6.48
N GLY A 10 -27.16 17.85 6.64
CA GLY A 10 -27.72 18.21 7.95
C GLY A 10 -27.81 17.01 8.89
N TYR A 11 -28.20 15.84 8.39
CA TYR A 11 -28.23 14.59 9.15
C TYR A 11 -26.82 14.18 9.62
N ILE A 12 -25.82 14.20 8.73
CA ILE A 12 -24.43 13.84 9.04
C ILE A 12 -23.90 14.71 10.18
N PHE A 13 -24.04 16.04 10.09
CA PHE A 13 -23.53 16.93 11.13
C PHE A 13 -24.32 16.85 12.44
N GLN A 14 -25.64 16.63 12.41
CA GLN A 14 -26.41 16.37 13.62
C GLN A 14 -25.95 15.07 14.30
N ARG A 15 -25.61 14.02 13.54
CA ARG A 15 -25.05 12.77 14.09
C ARG A 15 -23.67 12.98 14.70
N ILE A 16 -22.76 13.66 14.00
CA ILE A 16 -21.43 14.03 14.53
C ILE A 16 -21.59 14.79 15.85
N ARG A 17 -22.49 15.79 15.86
CA ARG A 17 -22.78 16.58 17.06
C ARG A 17 -23.37 15.75 18.20
N SER A 18 -24.20 14.75 17.90
CA SER A 18 -24.79 13.84 18.89
C SER A 18 -23.76 12.93 19.57
N LEU A 19 -22.63 12.65 18.91
CA LEU A 19 -21.48 11.95 19.50
C LEU A 19 -20.64 12.83 20.43
N GLY A 20 -21.03 14.10 20.64
CA GLY A 20 -20.33 15.04 21.53
C GLY A 20 -19.13 15.75 20.88
N ILE A 21 -18.93 15.56 19.57
CA ILE A 21 -17.93 16.24 18.75
C ILE A 21 -18.42 17.67 18.47
N LYS A 22 -17.53 18.66 18.62
CA LYS A 22 -17.87 20.08 18.46
C LYS A 22 -17.04 20.81 17.40
N SER A 23 -15.98 20.19 16.88
CA SER A 23 -15.12 20.80 15.87
C SER A 23 -14.83 19.85 14.72
N ILE A 24 -14.76 20.40 13.52
CA ILE A 24 -14.48 19.70 12.26
C ILE A 24 -13.30 20.38 11.57
N PHE A 25 -12.34 19.58 11.13
CA PHE A 25 -11.11 20.02 10.45
C PHE A 25 -11.22 19.79 8.94
N GLY A 26 -10.39 20.49 8.16
CA GLY A 26 -10.31 20.30 6.71
C GLY A 26 -10.13 21.57 5.91
N CYS A 27 -10.23 21.41 4.59
CA CYS A 27 -10.13 22.50 3.63
C CYS A 27 -11.39 22.52 2.74
N PRO A 28 -11.93 23.72 2.44
CA PRO A 28 -13.04 23.84 1.50
C PRO A 28 -12.56 23.55 0.07
N GLY A 29 -13.41 22.94 -0.73
CA GLY A 29 -13.23 22.77 -2.17
C GLY A 29 -14.59 22.71 -2.86
N ASP A 30 -14.60 23.00 -4.15
CA ASP A 30 -15.80 23.04 -5.01
C ASP A 30 -16.81 21.91 -4.74
N TYR A 31 -16.35 20.67 -4.57
CA TYR A 31 -17.24 19.54 -4.33
C TYR A 31 -17.85 19.48 -2.92
N ASN A 32 -17.24 20.11 -1.90
CA ASN A 32 -17.69 20.01 -0.51
C ASN A 32 -18.36 21.29 0.05
N LEU A 33 -18.40 22.39 -0.71
CA LEU A 33 -19.01 23.66 -0.24
C LEU A 33 -20.48 23.49 0.17
N ASN A 34 -21.29 22.84 -0.68
CA ASN A 34 -22.71 22.58 -0.38
C ASN A 34 -22.87 21.68 0.86
N LEU A 35 -21.95 20.76 1.11
CA LEU A 35 -21.95 20.00 2.36
C LEU A 35 -21.68 20.95 3.53
N LEU A 36 -20.61 21.75 3.47
CA LEU A 36 -20.21 22.66 4.55
C LEU A 36 -21.31 23.67 4.92
N ASP A 37 -22.15 24.09 3.98
CA ASP A 37 -23.31 24.95 4.28
C ASP A 37 -24.27 24.32 5.30
N HIS A 38 -24.37 22.99 5.34
CA HIS A 38 -25.17 22.27 6.33
C HIS A 38 -24.52 22.18 7.72
N LEU A 39 -23.23 22.52 7.86
CA LEU A 39 -22.53 22.52 9.15
C LEU A 39 -23.00 23.70 10.01
N TYR A 40 -23.07 24.90 9.43
CA TYR A 40 -23.32 26.15 10.17
C TYR A 40 -24.66 26.21 10.92
N PRO A 41 -25.77 25.63 10.42
CA PRO A 41 -27.03 25.56 11.16
C PRO A 41 -27.01 24.60 12.36
N VAL A 42 -26.02 23.70 12.49
CA VAL A 42 -25.96 22.73 13.59
C VAL A 42 -25.33 23.38 14.82
N GLU A 43 -26.18 23.69 15.81
CA GLU A 43 -25.74 24.40 17.02
C GLU A 43 -24.65 23.65 17.79
N GLY A 44 -23.56 24.38 18.08
CA GLY A 44 -22.43 23.87 18.85
C GLY A 44 -21.40 23.06 18.04
N LEU A 45 -21.52 23.02 16.71
CA LEU A 45 -20.51 22.49 15.81
C LEU A 45 -19.75 23.64 15.13
N LYS A 46 -18.42 23.51 14.99
CA LYS A 46 -17.55 24.55 14.46
C LYS A 46 -16.66 24.01 13.33
N TRP A 47 -16.51 24.80 12.28
CA TRP A 47 -15.49 24.56 11.25
C TRP A 47 -14.17 25.22 11.66
N ILE A 48 -13.10 24.42 11.77
CA ILE A 48 -11.77 24.92 12.15
C ILE A 48 -11.03 25.48 10.94
N GLY A 49 -11.15 24.90 9.74
CA GLY A 49 -10.51 25.38 8.51
C GLY A 49 -8.98 25.49 8.59
N THR A 50 -8.27 24.49 8.08
CA THR A 50 -6.80 24.36 8.18
C THR A 50 -6.08 24.85 6.92
N CYS A 51 -4.75 24.88 6.94
CA CYS A 51 -3.96 25.39 5.82
C CYS A 51 -3.81 24.40 4.65
N ASN A 52 -3.83 23.10 4.94
CA ASN A 52 -3.92 22.01 3.97
C ASN A 52 -4.53 20.77 4.63
N GLU A 53 -4.83 19.75 3.83
CA GLU A 53 -5.52 18.53 4.27
C GLU A 53 -4.64 17.57 5.06
N LEU A 54 -3.32 17.56 4.83
CA LEU A 54 -2.37 16.78 5.64
C LEU A 54 -2.38 17.25 7.10
N ASN A 55 -2.22 18.56 7.31
CA ASN A 55 -2.27 19.16 8.63
C ASN A 55 -3.66 19.04 9.25
N ALA A 56 -4.72 19.06 8.44
CA ALA A 56 -6.09 18.80 8.88
C ALA A 56 -6.24 17.41 9.49
N ALA A 57 -5.69 16.38 8.82
CA ALA A 57 -5.70 15.02 9.30
C ALA A 57 -4.90 14.87 10.61
N TYR A 58 -3.73 15.52 10.71
CA TYR A 58 -2.95 15.57 11.96
C TYR A 58 -3.69 16.30 13.09
N ALA A 59 -4.40 17.39 12.79
CA ALA A 59 -5.23 18.09 13.76
C ALA A 59 -6.41 17.24 14.23
N ALA A 60 -7.07 16.52 13.33
CA ALA A 60 -8.11 15.56 13.69
C ALA A 60 -7.58 14.44 14.60
N ASP A 61 -6.39 13.89 14.30
CA ASP A 61 -5.71 12.91 15.16
C ASP A 61 -5.42 13.50 16.56
N GLY A 62 -4.75 14.66 16.64
CA GLY A 62 -4.44 15.31 17.92
C GLY A 62 -5.68 15.68 18.75
N TYR A 63 -6.77 16.07 18.08
CA TYR A 63 -8.07 16.27 18.72
C TYR A 63 -8.57 14.96 19.33
N ALA A 64 -8.53 13.86 18.58
CA ALA A 64 -9.01 12.57 19.04
C ALA A 64 -8.23 12.03 20.25
N ARG A 65 -6.89 12.17 20.24
CA ARG A 65 -6.02 11.77 21.37
C ARG A 65 -6.33 12.53 22.66
N THR A 66 -6.76 13.78 22.53
CA THR A 66 -6.99 14.67 23.67
C THR A 66 -8.41 14.63 24.19
N ARG A 67 -9.37 14.66 23.27
CA ARG A 67 -10.79 14.69 23.59
C ARG A 67 -11.27 13.34 24.10
N GLY A 68 -10.67 12.25 23.64
CA GLY A 68 -11.23 10.93 23.85
C GLY A 68 -12.58 10.75 23.12
N LEU A 69 -12.74 11.45 21.99
CA LEU A 69 -13.78 11.23 20.98
C LEU A 69 -13.13 11.14 19.58
N PRO A 70 -13.83 10.65 18.54
CA PRO A 70 -13.31 10.71 17.19
C PRO A 70 -13.02 12.14 16.70
N GLY A 71 -11.96 12.31 15.92
CA GLY A 71 -11.69 13.50 15.12
C GLY A 71 -12.43 13.42 13.78
N VAL A 72 -12.86 14.55 13.25
CA VAL A 72 -13.60 14.60 11.98
C VAL A 72 -12.87 15.50 11.00
N LEU A 73 -12.64 14.98 9.81
CA LEU A 73 -11.99 15.63 8.68
C LEU A 73 -12.95 15.67 7.48
N VAL A 74 -13.07 16.83 6.84
CA VAL A 74 -13.77 16.99 5.56
C VAL A 74 -12.78 17.49 4.51
N THR A 75 -12.64 16.77 3.40
CA THR A 75 -11.76 17.13 2.29
C THR A 75 -12.56 17.26 0.98
N THR A 76 -11.95 17.84 -0.04
CA THR A 76 -12.48 17.76 -1.41
C THR A 76 -11.97 16.48 -2.10
N TYR A 77 -12.69 16.02 -3.12
CA TYR A 77 -12.39 14.78 -3.84
C TYR A 77 -11.07 14.86 -4.61
N GLY A 78 -10.33 13.75 -4.64
CA GLY A 78 -9.05 13.61 -5.35
C GLY A 78 -7.90 14.32 -4.63
N VAL A 79 -7.78 15.64 -4.81
CA VAL A 79 -6.62 16.40 -4.31
C VAL A 79 -6.58 16.48 -2.78
N GLY A 80 -7.74 16.59 -2.14
CA GLY A 80 -7.83 16.74 -0.69
C GLY A 80 -7.56 15.43 0.05
N GLU A 81 -8.27 14.37 -0.32
CA GLU A 81 -8.15 13.08 0.37
C GLU A 81 -6.79 12.39 0.18
N LEU A 82 -6.18 12.51 -1.01
CA LEU A 82 -4.82 11.99 -1.24
C LEU A 82 -3.76 12.77 -0.45
N SER A 83 -3.97 14.08 -0.24
CA SER A 83 -3.10 14.88 0.64
C SER A 83 -3.25 14.51 2.12
N ALA A 84 -4.47 14.14 2.54
CA ALA A 84 -4.77 13.71 3.90
C ALA A 84 -4.33 12.27 4.22
N ILE A 85 -4.08 11.43 3.21
CA ILE A 85 -3.94 9.98 3.38
C ILE A 85 -2.83 9.59 4.37
N ASN A 86 -1.74 10.35 4.41
CA ASN A 86 -0.63 10.08 5.33
C ASN A 86 -1.02 10.34 6.79
N GLY A 87 -1.81 11.39 7.05
CA GLY A 87 -2.38 11.64 8.38
C GLY A 87 -3.44 10.61 8.77
N ILE A 88 -4.25 10.15 7.81
CA ILE A 88 -5.21 9.06 8.02
C ILE A 88 -4.49 7.73 8.28
N GLY A 89 -3.40 7.43 7.55
CA GLY A 89 -2.56 6.26 7.78
C GLY A 89 -1.97 6.23 9.19
N GLY A 90 -1.47 7.38 9.67
CA GLY A 90 -0.99 7.53 11.05
C GLY A 90 -2.08 7.35 12.11
N ALA A 91 -3.31 7.75 11.82
CA ALA A 91 -4.47 7.51 12.68
C ALA A 91 -4.96 6.05 12.60
N ARG A 92 -4.81 5.39 11.44
CA ARG A 92 -5.28 4.04 11.12
C ARG A 92 -4.17 2.99 11.32
N SER A 93 -3.74 2.78 12.55
CA SER A 93 -2.93 1.62 12.93
C SER A 93 -3.83 0.43 13.35
N GLU A 94 -4.67 -0.02 12.40
CA GLU A 94 -5.62 -1.16 12.44
C GLU A 94 -6.95 -0.95 13.21
N ARG A 95 -8.02 -0.48 12.51
CA ARG A 95 -9.44 -0.83 12.86
C ARG A 95 -10.61 -0.42 11.95
N LEU A 96 -10.42 0.00 10.70
CA LEU A 96 -11.54 0.47 9.85
C LEU A 96 -12.17 -0.60 8.92
N GLN A 97 -12.06 -1.89 9.20
CA GLN A 97 -12.68 -2.96 8.38
C GLN A 97 -13.85 -3.69 9.03
N GLN A 98 -14.11 -3.48 10.32
CA GLN A 98 -15.20 -4.17 11.02
C GLN A 98 -16.35 -3.20 11.34
N PRO A 99 -17.61 -3.64 11.19
CA PRO A 99 -18.75 -2.95 11.79
C PRO A 99 -18.47 -2.68 13.28
N LEU A 100 -19.04 -1.60 13.78
CA LEU A 100 -18.95 -1.20 15.19
C LEU A 100 -19.59 -2.30 16.08
N ASP A 101 -18.80 -3.27 16.52
CA ASP A 101 -19.26 -4.24 17.51
C ASP A 101 -19.27 -3.55 18.88
N LEU A 102 -20.45 -3.06 19.25
CA LEU A 102 -20.73 -2.37 20.52
C LEU A 102 -20.69 -3.30 21.74
N GLY A 103 -20.52 -4.61 21.55
CA GLY A 103 -20.39 -5.55 22.63
C GLY A 103 -19.18 -6.44 22.42
N ILE A 104 -18.04 -6.10 23.02
CA ILE A 104 -16.91 -7.06 23.15
C ILE A 104 -17.37 -8.18 24.10
N ARG A 105 -18.13 -9.13 23.57
CA ARG A 105 -18.54 -10.35 24.26
C ARG A 105 -17.46 -11.37 24.00
N SER A 106 -16.94 -12.02 25.04
CA SER A 106 -16.02 -13.14 24.89
C SER A 106 -16.69 -14.24 24.07
N PRO A 107 -16.20 -14.58 22.86
CA PRO A 107 -16.73 -15.72 22.10
C PRO A 107 -16.70 -17.03 22.87
N ALA A 108 -15.69 -17.22 23.74
CA ALA A 108 -15.58 -18.37 24.64
C ALA A 108 -16.54 -18.29 25.86
N GLY A 109 -17.29 -17.20 26.00
CA GLY A 109 -18.23 -16.94 27.08
C GLY A 109 -17.58 -16.40 28.36
N GLU A 110 -18.40 -15.88 29.26
CA GLU A 110 -17.97 -15.27 30.52
C GLU A 110 -17.30 -16.26 31.48
N LYS A 111 -17.70 -17.55 31.43
CA LYS A 111 -17.10 -18.60 32.27
C LYS A 111 -15.63 -18.86 31.91
N ALA A 112 -15.27 -18.74 30.62
CA ALA A 112 -13.88 -18.89 30.20
C ALA A 112 -13.00 -17.75 30.73
N GLU A 113 -13.52 -16.51 30.72
CA GLU A 113 -12.86 -15.38 31.37
C GLU A 113 -12.67 -15.64 32.88
N ASP A 114 -13.66 -16.21 33.57
CA ASP A 114 -13.54 -16.51 35.00
C ASP A 114 -12.42 -17.50 35.31
N VAL A 115 -12.24 -18.53 34.48
CA VAL A 115 -11.15 -19.51 34.60
C VAL A 115 -9.79 -18.84 34.39
N VAL A 116 -9.68 -18.01 33.35
CA VAL A 116 -8.45 -17.26 33.06
C VAL A 116 -8.11 -16.30 34.20
N VAL A 117 -9.09 -15.54 34.70
CA VAL A 117 -8.91 -14.63 35.83
C VAL A 117 -8.48 -15.39 37.08
N GLN A 118 -9.06 -16.56 37.37
CA GLN A 118 -8.63 -17.40 38.49
C GLN A 118 -7.16 -17.85 38.35
N LYS A 119 -6.73 -18.25 37.16
CA LYS A 119 -5.33 -18.62 36.88
C LYS A 119 -4.37 -17.44 37.04
N ILE A 120 -4.74 -16.27 36.52
CA ILE A 120 -3.96 -15.03 36.68
C ILE A 120 -3.79 -14.71 38.17
N ILE A 121 -4.87 -14.71 38.94
CA ILE A 121 -4.83 -14.43 40.38
C ILE A 121 -3.94 -15.45 41.11
N ALA A 122 -4.03 -16.74 40.77
CA ALA A 122 -3.19 -17.76 41.38
C ALA A 122 -1.69 -17.53 41.11
N GLN A 123 -1.31 -17.11 39.89
CA GLN A 123 0.08 -16.75 39.60
C GLN A 123 0.53 -15.50 40.35
N ILE A 124 -0.33 -14.48 40.46
CA ILE A 124 -0.04 -13.26 41.24
C ILE A 124 0.21 -13.61 42.71
N GLU A 125 -0.58 -14.52 43.29
CA GLU A 125 -0.44 -14.94 44.70
C GLU A 125 0.81 -15.80 44.95
N GLN A 126 1.33 -16.48 43.93
CA GLN A 126 2.55 -17.30 44.00
C GLN A 126 3.82 -16.50 43.74
N ALA A 127 3.73 -15.42 42.97
CA ALA A 127 4.85 -14.56 42.60
C ALA A 127 5.39 -13.77 43.80
N LYS A 128 6.72 -13.64 43.89
CA LYS A 128 7.41 -12.88 44.93
C LYS A 128 7.67 -11.43 44.50
N ARG A 129 7.81 -11.19 43.19
CA ARG A 129 8.08 -9.88 42.58
C ARG A 129 7.19 -9.65 41.34
N PRO A 130 5.84 -9.70 41.48
CA PRO A 130 4.94 -9.41 40.36
C PRO A 130 4.93 -7.91 40.00
N CYS A 131 4.82 -7.59 38.71
CA CYS A 131 4.64 -6.22 38.22
C CYS A 131 3.62 -6.13 37.07
N LEU A 132 3.14 -4.92 36.79
CA LEU A 132 2.37 -4.60 35.60
C LEU A 132 3.26 -3.88 34.57
N LEU A 133 3.13 -4.26 33.31
CA LEU A 133 3.60 -3.47 32.16
C LEU A 133 2.38 -3.01 31.36
N VAL A 134 2.09 -1.71 31.37
CA VAL A 134 0.97 -1.14 30.62
C VAL A 134 1.46 -0.62 29.27
N ASP A 135 0.75 -0.99 28.21
CA ASP A 135 1.09 -0.62 26.84
C ASP A 135 -0.13 -0.06 26.07
N MET A 136 0.11 0.44 24.86
CA MET A 136 -0.76 1.35 24.10
C MET A 136 -2.20 0.88 23.91
N LEU A 137 -2.41 -0.43 23.71
CA LEU A 137 -3.76 -0.94 23.45
C LEU A 137 -4.67 -0.84 24.67
N THR A 138 -4.11 -0.64 25.87
CA THR A 138 -4.89 -0.36 27.08
C THR A 138 -5.80 0.86 26.89
N GLN A 139 -5.26 1.97 26.39
CA GLN A 139 -6.04 3.19 26.13
C GLN A 139 -6.99 2.99 24.94
N ARG A 140 -6.54 2.31 23.89
CA ARG A 140 -7.34 2.10 22.66
C ARG A 140 -8.60 1.29 22.90
N PHE A 141 -8.61 0.46 23.95
CA PHE A 141 -9.76 -0.34 24.36
C PHE A 141 -10.47 0.19 25.62
N GLY A 142 -10.19 1.43 26.04
CA GLY A 142 -10.89 2.09 27.15
C GLY A 142 -10.59 1.50 28.53
N LEU A 143 -9.47 0.80 28.69
CA LEU A 143 -9.12 0.10 29.94
C LEU A 143 -8.29 0.93 30.92
N THR A 144 -7.91 2.17 30.57
CA THR A 144 -7.07 3.02 31.42
C THR A 144 -7.64 3.21 32.83
N GLY A 145 -8.95 3.44 32.94
CA GLY A 145 -9.64 3.57 34.23
C GLY A 145 -9.58 2.27 35.06
N VAL A 146 -9.88 1.14 34.41
CA VAL A 146 -9.87 -0.20 35.05
C VAL A 146 -8.47 -0.59 35.53
N VAL A 147 -7.43 -0.31 34.73
CA VAL A 147 -6.04 -0.51 35.15
C VAL A 147 -5.70 0.38 36.34
N SER A 148 -6.21 1.61 36.39
CA SER A 148 -6.03 2.47 37.56
C SER A 148 -6.64 1.88 38.83
N GLU A 149 -7.83 1.28 38.75
CA GLU A 149 -8.48 0.60 39.89
C GLU A 149 -7.66 -0.61 40.38
N ILE A 150 -7.12 -1.41 39.46
CA ILE A 150 -6.22 -2.53 39.80
C ILE A 150 -5.01 -2.01 40.56
N LEU A 151 -4.36 -0.96 40.05
CA LEU A 151 -3.19 -0.35 40.69
C LEU A 151 -3.51 0.25 42.07
N ASP A 152 -4.67 0.89 42.22
CA ASP A 152 -5.09 1.47 43.49
C ASP A 152 -5.35 0.42 44.56
N THR A 153 -5.91 -0.73 44.18
CA THR A 153 -6.25 -1.78 45.13
C THR A 153 -5.07 -2.69 45.45
N THR A 154 -4.32 -3.10 44.44
CA THR A 154 -3.25 -4.10 44.60
C THR A 154 -1.92 -3.51 45.04
N LYS A 155 -1.70 -2.21 44.79
CA LYS A 155 -0.40 -1.53 44.95
C LYS A 155 0.75 -2.22 44.22
N LEU A 156 0.46 -3.01 43.17
CA LEU A 156 1.49 -3.65 42.36
C LEU A 156 2.40 -2.59 41.70
N PRO A 157 3.72 -2.84 41.62
CA PRO A 157 4.63 -2.02 40.84
C PRO A 157 4.19 -1.95 39.38
N VAL A 158 4.19 -0.75 38.81
CA VAL A 158 3.79 -0.54 37.42
C VAL A 158 4.87 0.16 36.61
N PHE A 159 5.12 -0.43 35.45
CA PHE A 159 5.93 0.12 34.38
C PHE A 159 5.03 0.42 33.19
N VAL A 160 5.44 1.37 32.37
CA VAL A 160 4.74 1.69 31.11
C VAL A 160 5.72 1.58 29.94
N THR A 161 5.24 1.27 28.76
CA THR A 161 6.01 1.46 27.53
C THR A 161 5.99 2.95 27.12
N PRO A 162 6.89 3.39 26.23
CA PRO A 162 6.87 4.77 25.74
C PRO A 162 5.52 5.20 25.15
N LEU A 163 4.85 4.33 24.38
CA LEU A 163 3.54 4.63 23.80
C LEU A 163 2.42 4.70 24.86
N ALA A 164 2.62 4.15 26.06
CA ALA A 164 1.71 4.24 27.19
C ALA A 164 2.06 5.33 28.21
N LYS A 165 3.07 6.15 27.92
CA LYS A 165 3.42 7.29 28.78
C LYS A 165 2.23 8.25 28.94
N SER A 166 2.04 8.77 30.16
CA SER A 166 0.85 9.52 30.63
C SER A 166 -0.47 8.74 30.78
N MET A 167 -0.56 7.47 30.38
CA MET A 167 -1.77 6.67 30.64
C MET A 167 -1.92 6.32 32.12
N VAL A 168 -0.79 6.16 32.82
CA VAL A 168 -0.72 5.94 34.27
C VAL A 168 -0.17 7.22 34.91
N ASP A 169 -0.79 7.67 36.00
CA ASP A 169 -0.28 8.79 36.79
C ASP A 169 1.11 8.46 37.34
N GLU A 170 2.14 9.14 36.82
CA GLU A 170 3.54 8.91 37.19
C GLU A 170 3.87 9.39 38.61
N THR A 171 2.94 10.08 39.28
CA THR A 171 3.11 10.53 40.67
C THR A 171 2.71 9.48 41.71
N ARG A 172 2.18 8.33 41.29
CA ARG A 172 1.77 7.24 42.18
C ARG A 172 2.97 6.57 42.85
N ASP A 173 2.80 6.18 44.11
CA ASP A 173 3.85 5.53 44.89
C ASP A 173 4.35 4.20 44.30
N ASN A 174 3.50 3.52 43.52
CA ASN A 174 3.81 2.24 42.88
C ASN A 174 4.25 2.38 41.41
N PHE A 175 4.34 3.59 40.86
CA PHE A 175 4.90 3.81 39.53
C PHE A 175 6.43 3.69 39.54
N GLN A 176 6.97 2.84 38.67
CA GLN A 176 8.40 2.51 38.64
C GLN A 176 9.14 3.23 37.49
N GLY A 177 8.47 3.47 36.36
CA GLY A 177 9.08 4.20 35.25
C GLY A 177 8.65 3.69 33.87
N VAL A 178 9.30 4.25 32.85
CA VAL A 178 9.11 3.84 31.44
C VAL A 178 10.14 2.77 31.10
N TYR A 179 9.71 1.64 30.56
CA TYR A 179 10.56 0.53 30.11
C TYR A 179 10.58 0.43 28.58
N GLN A 180 11.78 0.45 28.00
CA GLN A 180 12.00 0.46 26.54
C GLN A 180 13.19 -0.44 26.16
N GLY A 181 13.28 -1.63 26.76
CA GLY A 181 14.36 -2.57 26.49
C GLY A 181 15.74 -1.98 26.82
N ILE A 182 16.71 -2.16 25.91
CA ILE A 182 18.09 -1.73 26.11
C ILE A 182 18.21 -0.22 26.30
N ILE A 183 17.39 0.56 25.60
CA ILE A 183 17.42 2.03 25.61
C ILE A 183 16.50 2.65 26.67
N THR A 184 16.14 1.88 27.70
CA THR A 184 15.40 2.37 28.85
C THR A 184 16.17 3.54 29.49
N PRO A 185 15.58 4.76 29.60
CA PRO A 185 16.32 5.94 30.04
C PRO A 185 16.97 5.84 31.42
N SER A 186 16.43 5.00 32.31
CA SER A 186 17.01 4.75 33.63
C SER A 186 17.51 3.30 33.75
N LYS A 187 18.81 3.14 33.96
CA LYS A 187 19.45 1.84 34.21
C LYS A 187 18.82 1.10 35.39
N GLN A 188 18.40 1.82 36.43
CA GLN A 188 17.73 1.22 37.59
C GLN A 188 16.32 0.73 37.23
N VAL A 189 15.54 1.50 36.46
CA VAL A 189 14.20 1.08 36.01
C VAL A 189 14.29 -0.19 35.17
N LYS A 190 15.29 -0.26 34.27
CA LYS A 190 15.57 -1.46 33.48
C LYS A 190 15.87 -2.66 34.38
N ALA A 191 16.82 -2.54 35.30
CA ALA A 191 17.22 -3.61 36.19
C ALA A 191 16.06 -4.09 37.08
N ASP A 192 15.25 -3.17 37.59
CA ASP A 192 14.09 -3.50 38.42
C ASP A 192 13.02 -4.24 37.61
N PHE A 193 12.69 -3.76 36.41
CA PHE A 193 11.75 -4.46 35.53
C PHE A 193 12.24 -5.88 35.20
N GLU A 194 13.50 -6.01 34.79
CA GLU A 194 14.11 -7.29 34.42
C GLU A 194 14.30 -8.25 35.61
N SER A 195 14.15 -7.76 36.85
CA SER A 195 14.16 -8.58 38.08
C SER A 195 12.79 -9.14 38.49
N ALA A 196 11.71 -8.78 37.78
CA ALA A 196 10.37 -9.27 38.08
C ALA A 196 10.26 -10.77 37.76
N ASP A 197 9.65 -11.54 38.66
CA ASP A 197 9.40 -12.98 38.46
C ASP A 197 8.06 -13.27 37.77
N LEU A 198 7.18 -12.26 37.72
CA LEU A 198 5.92 -12.28 36.97
C LEU A 198 5.61 -10.90 36.39
N THR A 199 5.36 -10.82 35.08
CA THR A 199 4.92 -9.58 34.40
C THR A 199 3.51 -9.74 33.85
N ILE A 200 2.60 -8.85 34.25
CA ILE A 200 1.27 -8.74 33.65
C ILE A 200 1.32 -7.65 32.57
N HIS A 201 1.39 -8.07 31.32
CA HIS A 201 1.52 -7.17 30.18
C HIS A 201 0.13 -6.83 29.61
N VAL A 202 -0.36 -5.64 29.93
CA VAL A 202 -1.70 -5.16 29.56
C VAL A 202 -1.63 -4.36 28.27
N GLY A 203 -2.35 -4.82 27.23
CA GLY A 203 -2.50 -4.07 25.99
C GLY A 203 -1.23 -3.99 25.14
N ARG A 204 -0.46 -5.09 25.08
CA ARG A 204 0.83 -5.19 24.38
C ARG A 204 0.77 -4.69 22.93
N PHE A 205 1.71 -3.84 22.53
CA PHE A 205 1.89 -3.34 21.17
C PHE A 205 3.38 -3.34 20.79
N PRO A 206 3.90 -4.47 20.26
CA PRO A 206 5.33 -4.64 20.05
C PRO A 206 5.77 -4.00 18.73
N SER A 207 6.37 -2.82 18.79
CA SER A 207 7.13 -2.23 17.68
C SER A 207 8.60 -2.11 18.02
N ASP A 208 9.45 -2.03 17.01
CA ASP A 208 10.89 -1.83 17.15
C ASP A 208 11.19 -0.63 18.06
N SER A 209 10.57 0.52 17.80
CA SER A 209 10.79 1.75 18.56
C SER A 209 10.20 1.69 19.97
N ASN A 210 9.02 1.07 20.16
CA ASN A 210 8.39 0.92 21.49
C ASN A 210 9.16 -0.08 22.38
N CYS A 211 9.86 -1.03 21.78
CA CYS A 211 10.58 -2.12 22.45
C CYS A 211 12.11 -1.96 22.42
N GLY A 212 12.64 -0.82 21.96
CA GLY A 212 14.08 -0.56 21.89
C GLY A 212 14.84 -1.52 20.98
N GLY A 213 14.36 -1.74 19.75
CA GLY A 213 14.90 -2.71 18.81
C GLY A 213 14.59 -4.16 19.20
N PHE A 214 13.44 -4.41 19.81
CA PHE A 214 13.02 -5.71 20.33
C PHE A 214 13.97 -6.31 21.38
N THR A 215 14.61 -5.46 22.18
CA THR A 215 15.60 -5.88 23.19
C THR A 215 15.00 -6.02 24.59
N GLN A 216 13.67 -6.02 24.71
CA GLN A 216 12.98 -6.24 25.98
C GLN A 216 13.31 -7.63 26.55
N LYS A 217 13.65 -7.67 27.84
CA LYS A 217 13.92 -8.88 28.61
C LYS A 217 12.93 -8.97 29.77
N PHE A 218 12.44 -10.16 30.04
CA PHE A 218 11.53 -10.44 31.14
C PHE A 218 12.23 -11.41 32.10
N GLY A 219 12.24 -11.09 33.40
CA GLY A 219 12.96 -11.87 34.41
C GLY A 219 12.30 -13.21 34.77
N GLY A 220 11.00 -13.35 34.48
CA GLY A 220 10.21 -14.54 34.77
C GLY A 220 9.01 -14.69 33.84
N ASP A 221 7.91 -15.22 34.37
CA ASP A 221 6.73 -15.53 33.56
C ASP A 221 6.01 -14.26 33.08
N VAL A 222 5.38 -14.34 31.90
CA VAL A 222 4.64 -13.22 31.31
C VAL A 222 3.18 -13.61 31.07
N ILE A 223 2.27 -12.86 31.65
CA ILE A 223 0.83 -12.89 31.36
C ILE A 223 0.58 -11.88 30.25
N GLY A 224 0.16 -12.35 29.07
CA GLY A 224 -0.12 -11.51 27.91
C GLY A 224 -1.61 -11.22 27.83
N LEU A 225 -2.00 -9.94 27.90
CA LEU A 225 -3.38 -9.50 27.71
C LEU A 225 -3.47 -8.66 26.44
N HIS A 226 -3.97 -9.27 25.36
CA HIS A 226 -4.00 -8.70 24.01
C HIS A 226 -5.38 -8.88 23.36
N PRO A 227 -5.82 -8.00 22.44
CA PRO A 227 -7.12 -8.14 21.76
C PRO A 227 -7.36 -9.49 21.08
N HIS A 228 -6.30 -10.09 20.53
CA HIS A 228 -6.38 -11.36 19.80
C HIS A 228 -6.01 -12.58 20.64
N TYR A 229 -5.46 -12.41 21.84
CA TYR A 229 -5.09 -13.53 22.68
C TYR A 229 -4.95 -13.13 24.15
N VAL A 230 -5.25 -14.07 25.04
CA VAL A 230 -4.82 -14.01 26.44
C VAL A 230 -3.88 -15.17 26.71
N SER A 231 -2.75 -14.95 27.39
CA SER A 231 -1.82 -16.02 27.75
C SER A 231 -1.45 -15.97 29.24
N VAL A 232 -1.34 -17.15 29.87
CA VAL A 232 -0.96 -17.31 31.28
C VAL A 232 0.05 -18.45 31.37
N GLY A 233 1.32 -18.12 31.63
CA GLY A 233 2.42 -19.08 31.49
C GLY A 233 2.56 -19.57 30.04
N LYS A 234 2.64 -20.89 29.84
CA LYS A 234 2.70 -21.52 28.51
C LYS A 234 1.33 -21.71 27.85
N GLU A 235 0.23 -21.46 28.57
CA GLU A 235 -1.12 -21.64 28.06
C GLU A 235 -1.61 -20.37 27.35
N LYS A 236 -2.25 -20.55 26.19
CA LYS A 236 -2.92 -19.50 25.42
C LYS A 236 -4.42 -19.77 25.36
N PHE A 237 -5.22 -18.71 25.54
CA PHE A 237 -6.68 -18.74 25.57
C PHE A 237 -7.21 -17.93 24.39
N ASP A 238 -7.55 -18.62 23.31
CA ASP A 238 -8.15 -18.01 22.12
C ASP A 238 -9.65 -17.73 22.35
N GLY A 239 -10.16 -16.64 21.78
CA GLY A 239 -11.57 -16.24 21.92
C GLY A 239 -11.98 -15.78 23.33
N VAL A 240 -11.02 -15.51 24.23
CA VAL A 240 -11.29 -14.87 25.53
C VAL A 240 -11.08 -13.37 25.41
N SER A 241 -12.09 -12.59 25.79
CA SER A 241 -11.99 -11.12 25.76
C SER A 241 -11.00 -10.61 26.81
N PHE A 242 -9.90 -9.99 26.37
CA PHE A 242 -8.97 -9.36 27.32
C PHE A 242 -9.60 -8.18 28.07
N VAL A 243 -10.58 -7.48 27.46
CA VAL A 243 -11.34 -6.41 28.13
C VAL A 243 -12.13 -6.99 29.31
N GLY A 244 -12.86 -8.08 29.07
CA GLY A 244 -13.61 -8.77 30.12
C GLY A 244 -12.71 -9.35 31.21
N VAL A 245 -11.56 -9.92 30.83
CA VAL A 245 -10.54 -10.41 31.79
C VAL A 245 -10.01 -9.27 32.66
N VAL A 246 -9.61 -8.14 32.09
CA VAL A 246 -9.07 -6.99 32.87
C VAL A 246 -10.13 -6.40 33.81
N GLN A 247 -11.38 -6.27 33.35
CA GLN A 247 -12.50 -5.81 34.19
C GLN A 247 -12.78 -6.77 35.36
N LYS A 248 -12.90 -8.07 35.09
CA LYS A 248 -13.09 -9.08 36.13
C LYS A 248 -11.90 -9.19 37.08
N LEU A 249 -10.69 -8.97 36.58
CA LEU A 249 -9.49 -8.93 37.40
C LEU A 249 -9.53 -7.76 38.38
N SER A 250 -9.94 -6.55 37.95
CA SER A 250 -10.18 -5.41 38.84
C SER A 250 -11.15 -5.78 39.98
N LEU A 251 -12.31 -6.34 39.63
CA LEU A 251 -13.34 -6.72 40.60
C LEU A 251 -12.89 -7.80 41.60
N LYS A 252 -12.19 -8.84 41.13
CA LYS A 252 -11.78 -9.96 42.00
C LYS A 252 -10.54 -9.67 42.83
N LEU A 253 -9.65 -8.79 42.36
CA LEU A 253 -8.52 -8.32 43.16
C LEU A 253 -8.96 -7.30 44.21
N ALA A 254 -10.06 -6.56 43.98
CA ALA A 254 -10.59 -5.58 44.94
C ALA A 254 -10.85 -6.15 46.34
N SER A 255 -11.26 -7.42 46.42
CA SER A 255 -11.61 -8.10 47.67
C SER A 255 -10.48 -8.96 48.26
N ARG A 256 -9.25 -8.88 47.75
CA ARG A 256 -8.13 -9.74 48.16
C ARG A 256 -6.99 -8.93 48.79
N SER A 257 -6.46 -9.43 49.91
CA SER A 257 -5.21 -8.93 50.47
C SER A 257 -4.05 -9.69 49.86
N LEU A 258 -3.38 -9.11 48.87
CA LEU A 258 -2.17 -9.71 48.29
C LEU A 258 -1.01 -9.54 49.27
N ASN A 259 -0.38 -10.65 49.69
CA ASN A 259 0.81 -10.61 50.54
C ASN A 259 2.06 -10.41 49.65
N ILE A 260 2.10 -9.26 48.96
CA ILE A 260 3.26 -8.87 48.16
C ILE A 260 4.33 -8.44 49.16
N ALA A 261 5.38 -9.25 49.30
CA ALA A 261 6.52 -8.87 50.13
C ALA A 261 6.94 -7.45 49.73
N GLN A 262 7.13 -6.57 50.71
CA GLN A 262 7.68 -5.22 50.51
C GLN A 262 9.15 -5.32 50.06
N THR A 263 9.41 -5.93 48.91
CA THR A 263 10.67 -5.77 48.22
C THR A 263 10.74 -4.31 47.79
N SER A 264 11.81 -3.63 48.20
CA SER A 264 12.04 -2.25 47.80
C SER A 264 12.29 -2.21 46.29
N TRP A 265 11.24 -1.93 45.53
CA TRP A 265 11.37 -1.45 44.15
C TRP A 265 11.96 -0.04 44.20
N CYS A 266 12.79 0.34 43.22
CA CYS A 266 13.26 1.73 43.17
C CYS A 266 12.03 2.61 42.97
N LYS A 267 11.62 3.32 44.04
CA LYS A 267 10.80 4.52 43.85
C LYS A 267 11.60 5.36 42.89
N SER A 268 11.17 5.45 41.63
CA SER A 268 11.77 6.34 40.64
C SER A 268 11.94 7.66 41.36
N THR A 269 13.18 7.94 41.75
CA THR A 269 13.49 9.16 42.42
C THR A 269 13.12 10.17 41.36
N LYS A 270 12.11 11.02 41.65
CA LYS A 270 12.04 12.34 41.06
C LYS A 270 13.49 12.75 40.91
N GLN A 271 13.99 12.95 39.68
CA GLN A 271 15.35 13.47 39.50
C GLN A 271 15.39 14.93 39.99
N THR A 272 14.93 15.21 41.21
CA THR A 272 15.51 16.20 42.08
C THR A 272 16.94 15.77 42.35
N VAL A 273 17.87 16.24 41.53
CA VAL A 273 18.91 17.15 42.00
C VAL A 273 19.37 18.01 40.81
N ALA A 274 19.35 19.33 41.00
CA ALA A 274 20.22 20.22 40.24
C ALA A 274 21.65 19.70 40.40
N SER A 275 22.19 19.00 39.41
CA SER A 275 23.59 18.60 39.49
C SER A 275 24.41 19.88 39.27
N PRO A 276 25.33 20.21 40.18
CA PRO A 276 26.30 21.29 39.98
C PRO A 276 27.09 21.12 38.67
N GLU A 277 27.09 19.90 38.09
CA GLU A 277 27.69 19.55 36.82
C GLU A 277 27.02 20.21 35.60
N LEU A 278 25.69 20.44 35.59
CA LEU A 278 25.05 21.18 34.49
C LEU A 278 25.32 22.68 34.59
N GLU A 279 25.47 23.24 35.79
CA GLU A 279 25.91 24.63 35.94
C GLU A 279 27.40 24.81 35.58
N LYS A 280 28.19 23.71 35.58
CA LYS A 280 29.59 23.68 35.12
C LYS A 280 29.72 23.59 33.60
N LEU A 281 28.67 23.21 32.86
CA LEU A 281 28.64 23.24 31.40
C LEU A 281 28.49 24.70 30.91
N GLN A 282 29.54 25.50 31.10
CA GLN A 282 29.64 26.82 30.49
C GLN A 282 29.89 26.66 28.98
N GLY A 283 29.08 27.29 28.13
CA GLY A 283 29.25 27.23 26.68
C GLY A 283 27.94 27.11 25.90
N GLN A 284 28.00 26.38 24.78
CA GLN A 284 26.88 26.14 23.88
C GLN A 284 25.80 25.30 24.56
N LEU A 285 24.52 25.60 24.28
CA LEU A 285 23.37 24.85 24.75
C LEU A 285 23.43 23.39 24.23
N THR A 286 22.94 22.45 25.04
CA THR A 286 22.85 21.03 24.70
C THR A 286 21.46 20.46 24.94
N GLN A 287 21.14 19.32 24.33
CA GLN A 287 19.92 18.53 24.53
C GLN A 287 19.70 18.29 26.04
N ALA A 288 20.72 17.84 26.78
CA ALA A 288 20.63 17.57 28.21
C ALA A 288 20.17 18.79 29.04
N HIS A 289 20.59 20.01 28.67
CA HIS A 289 20.12 21.23 29.33
C HIS A 289 18.61 21.44 29.12
N ILE A 290 18.13 21.28 27.89
CA ILE A 290 16.73 21.50 27.50
C ILE A 290 15.81 20.57 28.30
N TRP A 291 16.02 19.27 28.18
CA TRP A 291 15.09 18.28 28.73
C TRP A 291 15.03 18.31 30.25
N LYS A 292 16.20 18.48 30.90
CA LYS A 292 16.25 18.56 32.36
C LYS A 292 15.53 19.79 32.89
N PHE A 293 15.69 20.96 32.25
CA PHE A 293 15.04 22.18 32.70
C PHE A 293 13.54 22.17 32.40
N PHE A 294 13.13 21.70 31.21
CA PHE A 294 11.70 21.57 30.90
C PHE A 294 11.00 20.62 31.88
N ASN A 295 11.64 19.52 32.26
CA ASN A 295 11.11 18.58 33.26
C ASN A 295 10.85 19.24 34.63
N GLN A 296 11.62 20.28 35.00
CA GLN A 296 11.46 21.01 36.25
C GLN A 296 10.32 22.02 36.22
N ILE A 297 10.00 22.57 35.05
CA ILE A 297 8.97 23.61 34.93
C ILE A 297 7.60 23.06 34.58
N LEU A 298 7.48 21.78 34.22
CA LEU A 298 6.18 21.13 33.99
C LEU A 298 5.31 21.23 35.25
N ARG A 299 4.02 21.46 35.05
CA ARG A 299 3.02 21.61 36.11
C ARG A 299 1.83 20.69 35.83
N PRO A 300 1.05 20.34 36.87
CA PRO A 300 -0.15 19.55 36.66
C PRO A 300 -1.08 20.13 35.60
N GLY A 301 -1.60 19.27 34.72
CA GLY A 301 -2.51 19.65 33.63
C GLY A 301 -1.85 20.11 32.33
N ASP A 302 -0.51 20.26 32.29
CA ASP A 302 0.22 20.58 31.06
C ASP A 302 0.12 19.43 30.03
N SER A 303 0.16 19.76 28.75
CA SER A 303 0.27 18.80 27.64
C SER A 303 1.67 18.90 27.02
N VAL A 304 2.34 17.76 26.80
CA VAL A 304 3.64 17.65 26.14
C VAL A 304 3.48 16.85 24.85
N ILE A 305 3.67 17.53 23.72
CA ILE A 305 3.61 16.94 22.38
C ILE A 305 5.04 16.95 21.84
N ALA A 306 5.62 15.77 21.66
CA ALA A 306 7.02 15.63 21.27
C ALA A 306 7.14 15.03 19.87
N GLU A 307 7.88 15.70 18.99
CA GLU A 307 8.07 15.27 17.61
C GLU A 307 9.03 14.10 17.49
N VAL A 308 8.81 13.30 16.45
CA VAL A 308 9.75 12.29 15.97
C VAL A 308 11.09 12.96 15.68
N GLY A 309 12.16 12.39 16.24
CA GLY A 309 13.47 13.02 16.25
C GLY A 309 14.09 12.97 17.66
N THR A 310 15.05 13.86 17.93
CA THR A 310 15.71 13.93 19.25
C THR A 310 14.71 14.22 20.38
N SER A 311 13.67 15.02 20.12
CA SER A 311 12.58 15.31 21.05
C SER A 311 11.86 14.04 21.52
N GLN A 312 11.51 13.13 20.61
CA GLN A 312 10.90 11.85 20.95
C GLN A 312 11.78 11.06 21.92
N PHE A 313 13.05 10.82 21.57
CA PHE A 313 13.95 10.02 22.40
C PHE A 313 14.14 10.63 23.80
N ALA A 314 14.34 11.94 23.89
CA ALA A 314 14.62 12.58 25.16
C ALA A 314 13.40 12.65 26.09
N THR A 315 12.22 12.93 25.54
CA THR A 315 11.02 13.16 26.35
C THR A 315 10.45 11.88 26.99
N VAL A 316 10.81 10.68 26.48
CA VAL A 316 10.46 9.39 27.13
C VAL A 316 10.92 9.36 28.59
N GLY A 317 12.12 9.89 28.86
CA GLY A 317 12.73 9.91 30.20
C GLY A 317 12.23 11.01 31.13
N MET A 318 11.37 11.92 30.68
CA MET A 318 10.84 12.99 31.52
C MET A 318 9.84 12.43 32.55
N SER A 319 9.77 13.06 33.72
CA SER A 319 8.80 12.71 34.76
C SER A 319 7.60 13.63 34.65
N LEU A 320 6.42 13.05 34.45
CA LEU A 320 5.21 13.85 34.26
C LEU A 320 4.55 14.18 35.60
N PRO A 321 4.24 15.46 35.88
CA PRO A 321 3.32 15.82 36.95
C PRO A 321 1.94 15.19 36.74
N ARG A 322 1.15 15.17 37.82
CA ARG A 322 -0.22 14.65 37.80
C ARG A 322 -1.06 15.35 36.73
N ASP A 323 -1.94 14.60 36.07
CA ASP A 323 -2.86 15.08 35.03
C ASP A 323 -2.15 15.71 33.81
N CYS A 324 -0.84 15.51 33.64
CA CYS A 324 -0.16 15.88 32.41
C CYS A 324 -0.51 14.91 31.29
N GLN A 325 -0.74 15.45 30.10
CA GLN A 325 -0.94 14.66 28.89
C GLN A 325 0.38 14.57 28.12
N TYR A 326 0.71 13.40 27.59
CA TYR A 326 1.87 13.20 26.73
C TYR A 326 1.50 12.34 25.53
N PHE A 327 1.98 12.71 24.34
CA PHE A 327 2.05 11.76 23.24
C PHE A 327 3.13 12.14 22.22
N THR A 328 3.65 11.11 21.56
CA THR A 328 4.53 11.15 20.38
C THR A 328 4.01 10.12 19.36
N GLN A 329 4.32 10.28 18.07
CA GLN A 329 3.90 9.35 17.01
C GLN A 329 4.93 8.26 16.76
N MET A 330 5.42 7.59 17.81
CA MET A 330 6.59 6.69 17.75
C MET A 330 6.44 5.46 16.83
N PHE A 331 5.21 5.02 16.54
CA PHE A 331 5.00 3.88 15.63
C PHE A 331 5.03 4.31 14.16
N TYR A 332 4.14 5.23 13.75
CA TYR A 332 4.04 5.68 12.36
C TYR A 332 5.20 6.61 11.97
N SER A 333 5.76 7.33 12.94
CA SER A 333 7.00 8.10 12.85
C SER A 333 7.07 9.12 11.71
N CYS A 334 5.98 9.84 11.45
CA CYS A 334 5.97 10.86 10.39
C CYS A 334 6.32 12.25 10.93
N ILE A 335 7.48 12.77 10.51
CA ILE A 335 7.95 14.11 10.90
C ILE A 335 6.99 15.21 10.41
N GLY A 336 6.69 16.17 11.30
CA GLY A 336 5.73 17.25 11.03
C GLY A 336 4.33 16.98 11.59
N PHE A 337 4.02 15.75 12.00
CA PHE A 337 2.76 15.38 12.64
C PHE A 337 2.39 16.31 13.81
N THR A 338 3.36 16.63 14.65
CA THR A 338 3.07 17.27 15.94
C THR A 338 2.59 18.70 15.84
N VAL A 339 2.91 19.42 14.76
CA VAL A 339 2.41 20.79 14.54
C VAL A 339 0.89 20.76 14.35
N GLY A 340 0.39 19.91 13.45
CA GLY A 340 -1.04 19.71 13.25
C GLY A 340 -1.73 19.14 14.49
N ALA A 341 -1.14 18.10 15.11
CA ALA A 341 -1.71 17.49 16.32
C ALA A 341 -1.79 18.46 17.52
N THR A 342 -0.89 19.45 17.58
CA THR A 342 -0.96 20.53 18.57
C THR A 342 -2.20 21.39 18.37
N LEU A 343 -2.56 21.73 17.13
CA LEU A 343 -3.82 22.46 16.84
C LEU A 343 -5.02 21.66 17.35
N GLY A 344 -5.09 20.37 17.01
CA GLY A 344 -6.16 19.48 17.47
C GLY A 344 -6.28 19.42 19.00
N THR A 345 -5.13 19.33 19.68
CA THR A 345 -5.06 19.31 21.15
C THR A 345 -5.56 20.62 21.76
N LEU A 346 -5.18 21.77 21.18
CA LEU A 346 -5.64 23.09 21.64
C LEU A 346 -7.15 23.23 21.52
N VAL A 347 -7.71 22.82 20.38
CA VAL A 347 -9.16 22.83 20.12
C VAL A 347 -9.89 21.93 21.13
N ALA A 348 -9.44 20.69 21.31
CA ALA A 348 -10.03 19.75 22.26
C ALA A 348 -10.00 20.28 23.70
N ARG A 349 -8.87 20.84 24.13
CA ARG A 349 -8.71 21.38 25.50
C ARG A 349 -9.60 22.59 25.76
N GLU A 350 -9.72 23.49 24.80
CA GLU A 350 -10.64 24.63 24.88
C GLU A 350 -12.08 24.14 25.06
N GLU A 351 -12.52 23.17 24.27
CA GLU A 351 -13.86 22.58 24.36
C GLU A 351 -14.13 21.80 25.65
N MET A 352 -13.07 21.24 26.25
CA MET A 352 -13.10 20.57 27.56
C MET A 352 -12.96 21.54 28.72
N GLN A 353 -12.63 22.81 28.45
CA GLN A 353 -12.24 23.79 29.46
C GLN A 353 -11.10 23.28 30.36
N LYS A 354 -10.16 22.52 29.79
CA LYS A 354 -9.03 21.94 30.53
C LYS A 354 -7.91 22.98 30.73
N PRO A 355 -7.58 23.35 31.98
CA PRO A 355 -6.48 24.28 32.27
C PRO A 355 -5.12 23.60 32.09
N GLY A 356 -4.07 24.39 31.90
CA GLY A 356 -2.68 23.93 31.69
C GLY A 356 -2.13 24.36 30.34
N ARG A 357 -0.80 24.37 30.22
CA ARG A 357 -0.07 24.84 29.02
C ARG A 357 0.09 23.69 28.03
N VAL A 358 0.26 24.02 26.75
CA VAL A 358 0.56 23.04 25.70
C VAL A 358 1.97 23.31 25.19
N PHE A 359 2.88 22.37 25.43
CA PHE A 359 4.25 22.39 24.93
C PHE A 359 4.36 21.55 23.67
N LEU A 360 4.87 22.14 22.60
CA LEU A 360 5.26 21.47 21.37
C LEU A 360 6.79 21.46 21.28
N PHE A 361 7.41 20.27 21.33
CA PHE A 361 8.84 20.11 21.08
C PHE A 361 9.05 19.57 19.67
N VAL A 362 9.57 20.41 18.77
CA VAL A 362 9.66 20.11 17.34
C VAL A 362 11.07 20.40 16.83
N GLY A 363 11.63 19.49 16.03
CA GLY A 363 12.90 19.74 15.33
C GLY A 363 12.73 20.76 14.22
N ASP A 364 13.78 21.52 13.93
CA ASP A 364 13.81 22.48 12.81
C ASP A 364 13.40 21.84 11.47
N GLY A 365 13.92 20.65 11.16
CA GLY A 365 13.56 19.90 9.95
C GLY A 365 12.10 19.45 9.92
N SER A 366 11.59 18.89 11.03
CA SER A 366 10.19 18.47 11.13
C SER A 366 9.22 19.64 11.03
N LEU A 367 9.60 20.80 11.59
CA LEU A 367 8.81 22.02 11.53
C LEU A 367 8.56 22.46 10.08
N GLN A 368 9.56 22.33 9.19
CA GLN A 368 9.43 22.76 7.79
C GLN A 368 8.31 22.02 7.02
N MET A 369 7.95 20.81 7.45
CA MET A 369 6.94 20.00 6.77
C MET A 369 5.52 20.57 6.92
N THR A 370 5.23 21.20 8.06
CA THR A 370 3.85 21.51 8.48
C THR A 370 3.70 22.88 9.18
N VAL A 371 4.74 23.72 9.13
CA VAL A 371 4.85 25.04 9.80
C VAL A 371 3.61 25.92 9.66
N GLN A 372 2.95 25.89 8.50
CA GLN A 372 1.82 26.74 8.15
C GLN A 372 0.63 26.57 9.10
N GLU A 373 0.49 25.43 9.79
CA GLU A 373 -0.62 25.24 10.73
C GLU A 373 -0.51 26.14 11.98
N ILE A 374 0.68 26.71 12.24
CA ILE A 374 0.86 27.77 13.23
C ILE A 374 0.00 29.00 12.87
N SER A 375 -0.23 29.26 11.58
CA SER A 375 -1.15 30.31 11.11
C SER A 375 -2.57 30.10 11.66
N THR A 376 -3.08 28.87 11.62
CA THR A 376 -4.39 28.53 12.18
C THR A 376 -4.41 28.73 13.70
N MET A 377 -3.32 28.41 14.40
CA MET A 377 -3.21 28.66 15.85
C MET A 377 -3.26 30.16 16.17
N VAL A 378 -2.52 30.98 15.42
CA VAL A 378 -2.52 32.45 15.57
C VAL A 378 -3.89 33.03 15.26
N ARG A 379 -4.53 32.61 14.16
CA ARG A 379 -5.86 33.08 13.73
C ARG A 379 -6.91 32.86 14.81
N ASN A 380 -6.88 31.71 15.47
CA ASN A 380 -7.84 31.34 16.52
C ASN A 380 -7.41 31.82 17.94
N GLY A 381 -6.27 32.50 18.07
CA GLY A 381 -5.80 33.01 19.37
C GLY A 381 -5.37 31.92 20.35
N TYR A 382 -5.04 30.73 19.85
CA TYR A 382 -4.50 29.65 20.66
C TYR A 382 -3.09 29.97 21.17
N ARG A 383 -2.70 29.35 22.28
CA ARG A 383 -1.54 29.77 23.08
C ARG A 383 -0.57 28.62 23.40
N PRO A 384 -0.10 27.84 22.40
CA PRO A 384 0.95 26.87 22.64
C PRO A 384 2.29 27.57 22.94
N ILE A 385 3.17 26.84 23.63
CA ILE A 385 4.59 27.15 23.77
C ILE A 385 5.34 26.21 22.81
N ILE A 386 5.85 26.78 21.72
CA ILE A 386 6.55 26.05 20.67
C ILE A 386 8.04 26.10 20.96
N VAL A 387 8.68 24.96 21.15
CA VAL A 387 10.11 24.83 21.40
C VAL A 387 10.76 24.22 20.16
N VAL A 388 11.48 25.04 19.41
CA VAL A 388 12.18 24.62 18.20
C VAL A 388 13.57 24.14 18.57
N ILE A 389 13.85 22.87 18.32
CA ILE A 389 15.17 22.27 18.48
C ILE A 389 15.95 22.55 17.19
N ASN A 390 16.73 23.63 17.17
CA ASN A 390 17.53 24.05 16.01
C ASN A 390 18.95 23.49 16.13
N ASN A 391 19.18 22.37 15.46
CA ASN A 391 20.46 21.67 15.34
C ASN A 391 20.90 21.56 13.87
N GLU A 392 20.43 22.50 13.04
CA GLU A 392 20.80 22.67 11.63
C GLU A 392 20.47 21.44 10.77
N GLY A 393 19.34 20.76 11.02
CA GLY A 393 18.88 19.63 10.18
C GLY A 393 18.64 18.31 10.91
N TYR A 394 18.69 17.20 10.17
CA TYR A 394 18.20 15.91 10.64
C TYR A 394 19.23 15.16 11.51
N THR A 395 19.43 15.59 12.76
CA THR A 395 20.41 14.97 13.68
C THR A 395 20.21 13.47 13.88
N VAL A 396 18.96 12.98 13.94
CA VAL A 396 18.71 11.52 14.07
C VAL A 396 19.28 10.76 12.88
N GLU A 397 19.04 11.24 11.66
CA GLU A 397 19.61 10.64 10.45
C GLU A 397 21.13 10.76 10.42
N ARG A 398 21.71 11.88 10.89
CA ARG A 398 23.17 12.01 11.03
C ARG A 398 23.78 10.97 11.96
N VAL A 399 23.07 10.59 13.03
CA VAL A 399 23.50 9.54 13.96
C VAL A 399 23.36 8.17 13.31
N ILE A 400 22.27 7.90 12.59
CA ILE A 400 22.03 6.61 11.93
C ILE A 400 23.00 6.39 10.77
N HIS A 401 23.09 7.35 9.84
CA HIS A 401 23.90 7.22 8.65
C HIS A 401 24.28 8.56 7.99
N GLY A 402 25.54 8.67 7.57
CA GLY A 402 26.01 9.82 6.79
C GLY A 402 26.02 11.14 7.56
N PRO A 403 26.76 11.26 8.68
CA PRO A 403 26.72 12.43 9.55
C PRO A 403 26.98 13.77 8.83
N ALA A 404 27.84 13.76 7.81
CA ALA A 404 28.20 14.93 7.01
C ALA A 404 27.58 14.95 5.61
N LYS A 405 26.52 14.16 5.35
CA LYS A 405 25.88 14.09 4.04
C LYS A 405 24.84 15.18 3.86
N ILE A 406 24.82 15.78 2.67
CA ILE A 406 23.97 16.94 2.33
C ILE A 406 22.48 16.67 2.48
N HIS A 407 22.02 15.42 2.37
CA HIS A 407 20.61 15.07 2.57
C HIS A 407 20.15 15.19 4.04
N ASN A 408 21.08 15.33 4.98
CA ASN A 408 20.80 15.58 6.39
C ASN A 408 20.83 17.08 6.75
N ASP A 409 21.20 17.94 5.79
CA ASP A 409 21.18 19.39 5.95
C ASP A 409 19.84 19.93 5.44
N ILE A 410 19.38 21.04 6.03
CA ILE A 410 18.13 21.72 5.65
C ILE A 410 18.39 23.20 5.39
N ALA A 411 17.45 23.86 4.71
CA ALA A 411 17.50 25.31 4.56
C ALA A 411 17.37 25.99 5.95
N PRO A 412 18.29 26.88 6.36
CA PRO A 412 18.17 27.57 7.63
C PRO A 412 17.06 28.62 7.57
N TRP A 413 16.02 28.47 8.38
CA TRP A 413 14.96 29.46 8.51
C TRP A 413 15.22 30.41 9.68
N ASP A 414 14.81 31.66 9.53
CA ASP A 414 14.72 32.59 10.66
C ASP A 414 13.40 32.32 11.41
N HIS A 415 13.47 31.45 12.42
CA HIS A 415 12.29 31.11 13.22
C HIS A 415 11.78 32.32 14.02
N GLN A 416 12.64 33.30 14.36
CA GLN A 416 12.24 34.44 15.20
C GLN A 416 11.12 35.27 14.57
N VAL A 417 11.11 35.39 13.24
CA VAL A 417 10.07 36.13 12.50
C VAL A 417 8.80 35.31 12.25
N MET A 418 8.83 33.99 12.43
CA MET A 418 7.76 33.04 12.09
C MET A 418 6.37 33.46 12.62
N LEU A 419 6.26 33.73 13.93
CA LEU A 419 4.97 34.10 14.54
C LEU A 419 4.47 35.45 14.01
N SER A 420 5.38 36.40 13.77
CA SER A 420 5.02 37.72 13.23
C SER A 420 4.60 37.65 11.76
N PHE A 421 5.19 36.73 10.99
CA PHE A 421 4.86 36.46 9.60
C PHE A 421 3.44 35.90 9.47
N PHE A 422 3.06 34.95 10.34
CA PHE A 422 1.70 34.39 10.39
C PHE A 422 0.66 35.29 11.07
N GLY A 423 0.93 36.59 11.24
CA GLY A 423 -0.03 37.57 11.76
C GLY A 423 -0.05 37.75 13.28
N GLY A 424 0.91 37.19 14.01
CA GLY A 424 1.03 37.29 15.47
C GLY A 424 1.58 38.62 16.00
N ARG A 425 1.82 39.62 15.14
CA ARG A 425 2.40 40.91 15.55
C ARG A 425 1.62 41.55 16.71
N GLY A 426 2.31 41.81 17.82
CA GLY A 426 1.73 42.38 19.04
C GLY A 426 0.89 41.42 19.90
N LYS A 427 0.78 40.15 19.50
CA LYS A 427 -0.01 39.09 20.19
C LYS A 427 0.78 37.80 20.40
N SER A 428 2.08 37.80 20.13
CA SER A 428 2.97 36.65 20.24
C SER A 428 4.33 37.05 20.81
N LYS A 429 5.09 36.08 21.32
CA LYS A 429 6.48 36.29 21.75
C LYS A 429 7.43 35.25 21.16
N SER A 430 8.57 35.71 20.66
CA SER A 430 9.66 34.87 20.20
C SER A 430 10.85 35.04 21.14
N TYR A 431 11.48 33.93 21.50
CA TYR A 431 12.67 33.85 22.35
C TYR A 431 13.73 33.01 21.63
N SER A 432 14.99 33.22 21.99
CA SER A 432 16.13 32.44 21.49
C SER A 432 17.04 32.10 22.67
N ALA A 433 17.60 30.89 22.66
CA ALA A 433 18.58 30.43 23.62
C ALA A 433 19.75 29.75 22.90
N ARG A 434 20.97 30.24 23.14
CA ARG A 434 22.23 29.67 22.60
C ARG A 434 23.10 29.07 23.68
N THR A 435 22.88 29.46 24.93
CA THR A 435 23.60 29.00 26.11
C THR A 435 22.63 28.54 27.19
N TYR A 436 23.16 27.82 28.19
CA TYR A 436 22.41 27.46 29.39
C TYR A 436 21.84 28.69 30.13
N ALA A 437 22.59 29.79 30.17
CA ALA A 437 22.16 31.03 30.81
C ALA A 437 20.95 31.66 30.10
N ASP A 438 20.97 31.69 28.77
CA ASP A 438 19.83 32.18 27.97
C ASP A 438 18.58 31.34 28.23
N LEU A 439 18.73 30.00 28.19
CA LEU A 439 17.63 29.08 28.45
C LEU A 439 17.04 29.32 29.85
N ARG A 440 17.89 29.42 30.88
CA ARG A 440 17.45 29.71 32.25
C ARG A 440 16.72 31.05 32.34
N GLN A 441 17.21 32.08 31.66
CA GLN A 441 16.59 33.41 31.64
C GLN A 441 15.20 33.36 31.01
N VAL A 442 15.06 32.75 29.82
CA VAL A 442 13.77 32.63 29.13
C VAL A 442 12.79 31.80 29.96
N LEU A 443 13.20 30.62 30.42
CA LEU A 443 12.33 29.73 31.16
C LEU A 443 11.97 30.29 32.54
N SER A 444 12.75 31.21 33.12
CA SER A 444 12.38 31.90 34.36
C SER A 444 11.50 33.15 34.13
N HIS A 445 11.31 33.57 32.88
CA HIS A 445 10.56 34.76 32.54
C HIS A 445 9.05 34.58 32.89
N PRO A 446 8.41 35.52 33.62
CA PRO A 446 7.01 35.40 34.01
C PRO A 446 6.07 35.16 32.83
N ASP A 447 6.23 35.94 31.75
CA ASP A 447 5.41 35.78 30.53
C ASP A 447 5.52 34.39 29.90
N PHE A 448 6.72 33.78 29.91
CA PHE A 448 6.93 32.44 29.39
C PHE A 448 6.25 31.40 30.28
N GLN A 449 6.43 31.53 31.60
CA GLN A 449 5.84 30.63 32.57
C GLN A 449 4.31 30.69 32.58
N GLU A 450 3.73 31.87 32.38
CA GLU A 450 2.28 32.07 32.36
C GLU A 450 1.61 31.61 31.05
N GLY A 451 2.32 31.64 29.91
CA GLY A 451 1.78 31.16 28.63
C GLY A 451 0.56 31.95 28.14
N LYS A 452 0.45 33.26 28.46
CA LYS A 452 -0.76 34.08 28.18
C LYS A 452 -1.04 34.36 26.70
N GLN A 453 -0.11 34.04 25.81
CA GLN A 453 -0.20 34.20 24.36
C GLN A 453 0.64 33.12 23.67
N ILE A 454 0.51 32.95 22.36
CA ILE A 454 1.37 32.02 21.61
C ILE A 454 2.83 32.47 21.70
N GLN A 455 3.72 31.51 21.98
CA GLN A 455 5.14 31.80 22.17
C GLN A 455 6.00 30.76 21.46
N MET A 456 7.17 31.19 21.00
CA MET A 456 8.17 30.30 20.43
C MET A 456 9.52 30.53 21.12
N LEU A 457 10.21 29.45 21.48
CA LEU A 457 11.58 29.44 21.95
C LEU A 457 12.43 28.62 20.97
N GLU A 458 13.39 29.27 20.35
CA GLU A 458 14.38 28.62 19.50
C GLU A 458 15.63 28.26 20.31
N CYS A 459 15.92 26.96 20.39
CA CYS A 459 17.08 26.43 21.09
C CYS A 459 18.16 26.06 20.08
N HIS A 460 19.28 26.79 20.06
CA HIS A 460 20.39 26.53 19.14
C HIS A 460 21.36 25.52 19.73
N LEU A 461 21.52 24.38 19.06
CA LEU A 461 22.33 23.26 19.50
C LEU A 461 23.43 22.93 18.49
N HIS A 462 24.42 22.17 18.93
CA HIS A 462 25.39 21.59 18.01
C HIS A 462 24.74 20.48 17.18
N LYS A 463 25.09 20.39 15.89
CA LYS A 463 24.41 19.55 14.90
C LYS A 463 24.48 18.03 15.15
N TYR A 464 25.43 17.60 15.99
CA TYR A 464 25.65 16.21 16.39
C TYR A 464 25.23 15.92 17.83
N ASP A 465 24.79 16.93 18.58
CA ASP A 465 24.35 16.74 19.95
C ASP A 465 23.02 15.96 20.00
N SER A 466 23.04 14.83 20.70
CA SER A 466 22.02 13.79 20.61
C SER A 466 21.71 13.18 21.98
N PRO A 467 20.46 12.79 22.27
CA PRO A 467 20.12 12.04 23.48
C PRO A 467 20.88 10.72 23.59
N GLU A 468 21.28 10.32 24.80
CA GLU A 468 22.07 9.11 25.04
C GLU A 468 21.39 7.84 24.54
N ASN A 469 20.08 7.72 24.75
CA ASN A 469 19.28 6.57 24.32
C ASN A 469 19.17 6.45 22.79
N LEU A 470 19.31 7.54 22.03
CA LEU A 470 19.43 7.48 20.57
C LEU A 470 20.79 6.93 20.13
N LEU A 471 21.87 7.31 20.82
CA LEU A 471 23.20 6.77 20.53
C LEU A 471 23.26 5.27 20.86
N GLU A 472 22.66 4.87 21.99
CA GLU A 472 22.66 3.48 22.44
C GLU A 472 21.93 2.52 21.50
N ILE A 473 20.79 2.93 20.91
CA ILE A 473 20.08 2.07 19.95
C ILE A 473 20.88 1.88 18.66
N VAL A 474 21.56 2.93 18.18
CA VAL A 474 22.37 2.87 16.95
C VAL A 474 23.64 2.05 17.17
N ASP A 475 24.31 2.22 18.30
CA ASP A 475 25.45 1.38 18.69
C ASP A 475 25.04 -0.10 18.77
N THR A 476 23.90 -0.38 19.40
CA THR A 476 23.34 -1.74 19.50
C THR A 476 23.04 -2.33 18.12
N ALA A 477 22.35 -1.60 17.25
CA ALA A 477 22.03 -2.03 15.90
C ALA A 477 23.30 -2.29 15.07
N THR A 478 24.33 -1.44 15.23
CA THR A 478 25.62 -1.58 14.55
C THR A 478 26.35 -2.85 15.00
N VAL A 479 26.37 -3.15 16.31
CA VAL A 479 26.95 -4.38 16.84
C VAL A 479 26.20 -5.62 16.33
N VAL A 480 24.86 -5.60 16.31
CA VAL A 480 24.04 -6.70 15.80
C VAL A 480 24.30 -6.94 14.30
N ALA A 481 24.34 -5.87 13.49
CA ALA A 481 24.65 -5.97 12.07
C ALA A 481 26.07 -6.53 11.84
N ALA A 482 27.06 -6.06 12.60
CA ALA A 482 28.43 -6.55 12.52
C ALA A 482 28.55 -8.04 12.89
N LYS A 483 27.87 -8.49 13.95
CA LYS A 483 27.84 -9.90 14.36
C LYS A 483 27.15 -10.78 13.32
N THR A 484 26.03 -10.31 12.78
CA THR A 484 25.27 -11.01 11.74
C THR A 484 26.09 -11.16 10.47
N GLN A 485 26.76 -10.09 10.03
CA GLN A 485 27.66 -10.11 8.88
C GLN A 485 28.84 -11.08 9.11
N LYS A 486 29.50 -11.00 10.28
CA LYS A 486 30.61 -11.91 10.66
C LYS A 486 30.16 -13.38 10.65
N PHE A 487 28.95 -13.68 11.11
CA PHE A 487 28.36 -15.02 11.05
C PHE A 487 28.14 -15.50 9.62
N PHE A 488 27.57 -14.67 8.74
CA PHE A 488 27.36 -15.03 7.33
C PHE A 488 28.67 -15.18 6.55
N ASP A 489 29.68 -14.35 6.83
CA ASP A 489 30.99 -14.43 6.18
C ASP A 489 31.77 -15.68 6.60
N GLN A 490 31.73 -16.05 7.89
CA GLN A 490 32.26 -17.31 8.39
C GLN A 490 31.58 -18.51 7.72
N LYS A 491 30.25 -18.48 7.58
CA LYS A 491 29.49 -19.56 6.94
C LYS A 491 29.72 -19.63 5.42
N ALA A 492 30.00 -18.51 4.77
CA ALA A 492 30.27 -18.42 3.33
C ALA A 492 31.74 -18.70 2.96
N GLY A 493 32.63 -18.97 3.93
CA GLY A 493 34.06 -19.19 3.70
C GLY A 493 34.78 -17.96 3.12
N ARG A 494 34.21 -16.76 3.30
CA ARG A 494 34.74 -15.51 2.75
C ARG A 494 35.67 -14.85 3.76
N THR A 495 36.95 -14.76 3.45
CA THR A 495 37.94 -13.98 4.21
C THR A 495 38.04 -12.56 3.63
N ARG A 496 36.98 -11.75 3.73
CA ARG A 496 37.11 -10.27 3.67
C ARG A 496 35.82 -9.51 4.02
N LEU A 497 35.86 -8.80 5.14
CA LEU A 497 35.62 -7.35 5.27
C LEU A 497 36.16 -6.93 6.64
N GLU A 498 37.19 -6.07 6.64
CA GLU A 498 37.76 -5.49 7.85
C GLU A 498 36.74 -4.52 8.47
N LEU A 499 35.82 -5.01 9.29
CA LEU A 499 35.58 -4.27 10.53
C LEU A 499 36.77 -4.61 11.41
N ASP A 500 37.61 -3.62 11.73
CA ASP A 500 38.73 -3.79 12.66
C ASP A 500 38.17 -4.45 13.93
N ASP A 501 38.69 -5.63 14.31
CA ASP A 501 38.25 -6.32 15.54
C ASP A 501 38.42 -5.39 16.77
N ARG A 502 39.29 -4.36 16.69
CA ARG A 502 39.38 -3.29 17.69
C ARG A 502 38.19 -2.36 17.69
N LEU A 503 37.61 -2.02 16.54
CA LEU A 503 36.39 -1.20 16.45
C LEU A 503 35.20 -1.99 16.98
N LEU A 504 35.08 -3.28 16.64
CA LEU A 504 34.05 -4.14 17.19
C LEU A 504 34.20 -4.27 18.72
N ALA A 505 35.42 -4.52 19.22
CA ALA A 505 35.68 -4.57 20.66
C ALA A 505 35.43 -3.22 21.36
N LEU A 506 35.63 -2.09 20.67
CA LEU A 506 35.33 -0.75 21.20
C LEU A 506 33.82 -0.48 21.23
N LEU A 507 33.06 -0.89 20.21
CA LEU A 507 31.60 -0.82 20.19
C LEU A 507 30.99 -1.76 21.24
N GLU A 508 31.48 -2.99 21.34
CA GLU A 508 31.10 -3.94 22.40
C GLU A 508 31.44 -3.38 23.77
N SER A 509 32.62 -2.79 23.95
CA SER A 509 32.99 -2.13 25.21
C SER A 509 32.09 -0.94 25.54
N ARG A 510 31.59 -0.17 24.57
CA ARG A 510 30.61 0.91 24.81
C ARG A 510 29.24 0.38 25.22
N VAL A 511 28.80 -0.72 24.60
CA VAL A 511 27.58 -1.43 25.01
C VAL A 511 27.75 -2.05 26.42
N ASP A 512 28.92 -2.62 26.72
CA ASP A 512 29.27 -3.26 27.99
C ASP A 512 29.51 -2.27 29.14
N GLN A 513 30.16 -1.13 28.89
CA GLN A 513 30.34 -0.07 29.91
C GLN A 513 28.99 0.53 30.34
N ASN A 514 27.95 0.35 29.52
CA ASN A 514 26.57 0.67 29.89
C ASN A 514 25.85 -0.45 30.65
N HIS A 515 26.47 -1.63 30.80
CA HIS A 515 25.99 -2.76 31.60
C HIS A 515 26.77 -2.89 32.92
N PHE A 516 26.06 -3.21 34.02
CA PHE A 516 26.70 -3.82 35.18
C PHE A 516 27.01 -5.27 34.83
N GLY A 517 28.30 -5.62 34.98
CA GLY A 517 28.92 -6.93 34.74
C GLY A 517 27.99 -8.13 34.57
N ASP A 518 27.77 -8.52 33.32
CA ASP A 518 27.78 -9.90 32.87
C ASP A 518 28.18 -9.89 31.39
N SER A 519 29.24 -10.64 31.09
CA SER A 519 29.86 -10.73 29.76
C SER A 519 28.83 -10.87 28.63
N ILE A 520 29.01 -10.16 27.51
CA ILE A 520 28.39 -10.50 26.21
C ILE A 520 28.97 -11.85 25.71
N SER A 521 28.77 -12.92 26.46
CA SER A 521 29.15 -14.29 26.07
C SER A 521 27.96 -15.11 25.56
N SER A 522 26.76 -14.51 25.47
CA SER A 522 25.62 -15.14 24.80
C SER A 522 24.69 -14.10 24.17
N PHE A 523 25.19 -13.34 23.18
CA PHE A 523 24.28 -12.97 22.11
C PHE A 523 24.11 -14.23 21.26
N ASP A 524 23.16 -15.05 21.67
CA ASP A 524 22.84 -16.25 20.94
C ASP A 524 22.22 -15.84 19.61
N LEU A 525 23.01 -15.88 18.52
CA LEU A 525 22.50 -15.76 17.15
C LEU A 525 21.43 -16.83 16.86
N SER A 526 21.37 -17.87 17.69
CA SER A 526 20.33 -18.88 17.72
C SER A 526 19.09 -18.43 18.51
N ALA A 527 19.13 -17.44 19.40
CA ALA A 527 17.89 -16.85 19.95
C ALA A 527 17.20 -15.90 18.95
N THR A 528 17.95 -15.31 18.02
CA THR A 528 17.42 -14.55 16.87
C THR A 528 17.16 -15.44 15.64
N MET A 529 17.68 -16.67 15.59
CA MET A 529 17.55 -17.58 14.44
C MET A 529 17.34 -19.09 14.75
N GLN A 530 16.88 -19.51 15.94
CA GLN A 530 16.41 -20.89 16.20
C GLN A 530 14.89 -21.00 16.10
N PRO A 531 14.41 -22.14 15.57
CA PRO A 531 13.03 -22.34 15.15
C PRO A 531 12.09 -22.75 16.29
N ASP A 532 12.51 -22.60 17.56
CA ASP A 532 11.72 -23.01 18.73
C ASP A 532 10.88 -21.86 19.32
N LEU A 533 10.25 -21.09 18.44
CA LEU A 533 8.80 -20.90 18.58
C LEU A 533 8.20 -22.31 18.48
N MET A 534 7.95 -22.96 19.62
CA MET A 534 7.47 -24.34 19.65
C MET A 534 6.26 -24.56 18.72
N PRO A 535 6.11 -25.80 18.19
CA PRO A 535 5.31 -26.15 17.03
C PRO A 535 3.82 -25.81 17.20
N PRO A 536 3.05 -25.78 16.10
CA PRO A 536 1.60 -25.63 16.18
C PRO A 536 1.05 -26.63 17.23
N PRO A 537 0.15 -26.20 18.15
CA PRO A 537 -0.57 -27.16 18.97
C PRO A 537 -1.23 -28.18 18.02
N SER A 538 -1.12 -29.45 18.39
CA SER A 538 -1.83 -30.55 17.73
C SER A 538 -3.34 -30.27 17.81
N VAL A 539 -3.89 -29.67 16.76
CA VAL A 539 -5.33 -29.55 16.57
C VAL A 539 -5.81 -30.83 15.91
N SER A 540 -6.28 -31.74 16.75
CA SER A 540 -7.52 -32.45 16.46
C SER A 540 -8.58 -31.41 16.07
N ARG A 541 -8.99 -31.42 14.78
CA ARG A 541 -10.16 -30.76 14.17
C ARG A 541 -10.88 -29.72 15.05
N VAL A 542 -10.53 -28.45 14.89
CA VAL A 542 -11.43 -27.29 15.09
C VAL A 542 -11.06 -26.25 14.03
N ASP A 543 -12.07 -25.65 13.42
CA ASP A 543 -12.07 -24.90 12.16
C ASP A 543 -11.07 -23.74 12.03
N SER A 544 -10.68 -23.47 10.78
CA SER A 544 -9.70 -22.50 10.31
C SER A 544 -9.85 -21.07 10.87
N PRO A 545 -8.74 -20.31 11.05
CA PRO A 545 -8.76 -18.90 11.41
C PRO A 545 -9.24 -18.01 10.24
N PRO A 546 -9.93 -16.88 10.50
CA PRO A 546 -10.38 -15.97 9.44
C PRO A 546 -9.22 -15.17 8.82
N ASN A 547 -9.13 -15.17 7.49
CA ASN A 547 -8.19 -14.41 6.68
C ASN A 547 -8.47 -12.90 6.77
N TYR A 548 -7.46 -12.10 7.14
CA TYR A 548 -7.50 -10.65 7.03
C TYR A 548 -7.27 -10.24 5.56
N HIS A 549 -8.35 -9.84 4.89
CA HIS A 549 -8.29 -9.11 3.63
C HIS A 549 -7.94 -7.64 3.91
N LEU A 550 -6.90 -7.09 3.28
CA LEU A 550 -6.72 -5.64 3.17
C LEU A 550 -7.70 -5.10 2.13
N ASP A 551 -8.99 -5.09 2.45
CA ASP A 551 -9.98 -4.32 1.71
C ASP A 551 -9.67 -2.83 1.85
N HIS A 552 -9.41 -2.20 0.70
CA HIS A 552 -9.35 -0.76 0.50
C HIS A 552 -10.75 -0.15 0.62
N ASP A 553 -11.28 -0.07 1.84
CA ASP A 553 -12.33 0.88 2.17
C ASP A 553 -11.81 1.82 3.26
N LEU A 554 -11.56 3.06 2.86
CA LEU A 554 -11.62 4.19 3.78
C LEU A 554 -13.05 4.23 4.30
N GLY A 555 -13.24 4.35 5.62
CA GLY A 555 -14.56 4.62 6.19
C GLY A 555 -15.05 5.99 5.72
N SER A 556 -15.50 6.05 4.48
CA SER A 556 -16.10 7.20 3.81
C SER A 556 -17.60 6.96 3.80
N ILE A 557 -18.36 7.91 4.33
CA ILE A 557 -19.77 7.99 3.98
C ILE A 557 -19.79 8.72 2.64
N ASN A 558 -19.66 7.97 1.55
CA ASN A 558 -19.91 8.51 0.22
C ASN A 558 -21.42 8.73 0.12
N ALA A 559 -21.84 10.00 0.15
CA ALA A 559 -23.14 10.37 -0.35
C ALA A 559 -23.15 10.03 -1.85
N GLN A 560 -23.78 8.91 -2.23
CA GLN A 560 -24.03 8.64 -3.65
C GLN A 560 -24.85 9.81 -4.20
N GLN A 561 -24.25 10.52 -5.17
CA GLN A 561 -24.58 11.85 -5.70
C GLN A 561 -23.84 13.03 -5.03
N GLY A 562 -22.55 13.18 -5.36
CA GLY A 562 -21.74 14.37 -5.11
C GLY A 562 -20.42 14.05 -4.41
N GLY A 563 -19.28 14.16 -5.12
CA GLY A 563 -17.95 13.73 -4.68
C GLY A 563 -17.38 14.48 -3.46
N THR A 564 -17.89 14.19 -2.27
CA THR A 564 -17.37 14.71 -0.99
C THR A 564 -16.96 13.58 -0.06
N SER A 565 -15.72 13.61 0.43
CA SER A 565 -15.23 12.64 1.42
C SER A 565 -15.29 13.23 2.82
N VAL A 566 -16.14 12.67 3.69
CA VAL A 566 -16.11 12.89 5.15
C VAL A 566 -15.38 11.72 5.79
N MET A 567 -14.26 11.99 6.45
CA MET A 567 -13.41 11.00 7.09
C MET A 567 -13.41 11.20 8.61
N ILE A 568 -13.51 10.10 9.36
CA ILE A 568 -13.51 10.10 10.82
C ILE A 568 -12.25 9.38 11.31
N THR A 569 -11.43 10.05 12.12
CA THR A 569 -10.29 9.43 12.82
C THR A 569 -10.73 9.00 14.21
N ASP A 570 -10.63 7.72 14.56
CA ASP A 570 -11.05 7.22 15.88
C ASP A 570 -9.86 6.77 16.75
N HIS A 571 -9.87 7.23 18.00
CA HIS A 571 -8.90 6.85 19.04
C HIS A 571 -9.55 6.44 20.37
N SER A 572 -10.89 6.44 20.49
CA SER A 572 -11.54 6.53 21.81
C SER A 572 -13.04 6.24 21.90
N PHE A 573 -13.65 5.61 20.89
CA PHE A 573 -15.09 5.34 20.83
C PHE A 573 -15.75 4.78 22.13
N TRP A 574 -15.01 4.07 22.98
CA TRP A 574 -15.55 3.43 24.20
C TRP A 574 -15.84 4.35 25.40
N ASN A 575 -15.21 5.53 25.52
CA ASN A 575 -15.37 6.36 26.74
C ASN A 575 -16.74 7.06 26.84
N SER A 576 -17.46 7.26 25.73
CA SER A 576 -18.75 7.98 25.74
C SER A 576 -19.96 7.10 26.11
N ILE A 577 -19.81 5.77 26.05
CA ILE A 577 -20.90 4.79 26.30
C ILE A 577 -20.98 4.39 27.79
N MET A 578 -19.95 4.66 28.59
CA MET A 578 -19.81 4.14 29.96
C MET A 578 -19.84 5.23 31.05
N SER A 579 -20.72 6.23 30.93
CA SER A 579 -21.08 7.07 32.09
C SER A 579 -22.20 6.38 32.88
N PRO A 580 -21.99 5.97 34.14
CA PRO A 580 -23.06 5.34 34.92
C PRO A 580 -24.09 6.41 35.30
N GLY A 581 -25.31 6.34 34.77
CA GLY A 581 -26.45 7.04 35.39
C GLY A 581 -27.59 7.61 34.55
N GLN A 582 -27.76 7.29 33.26
CA GLN A 582 -28.95 7.72 32.50
C GLN A 582 -29.50 6.57 31.64
N PRO A 583 -30.77 6.15 31.80
CA PRO A 583 -31.36 5.14 30.94
C PRO A 583 -31.79 5.79 29.62
N VAL A 584 -31.19 5.37 28.50
CA VAL A 584 -31.68 5.69 27.15
C VAL A 584 -32.36 4.45 26.59
N ALA A 585 -33.60 4.61 26.13
CA ALA A 585 -34.47 3.54 25.69
C ALA A 585 -33.91 2.77 24.47
N HIS A 586 -34.08 1.45 24.50
CA HIS A 586 -33.72 0.50 23.44
C HIS A 586 -34.33 0.87 22.07
N PRO A 587 -33.56 0.82 20.96
CA PRO A 587 -34.09 0.93 19.61
C PRO A 587 -34.26 -0.45 18.98
N ASP A 588 -35.26 -1.21 19.44
CA ASP A 588 -35.75 -2.41 18.74
C ASP A 588 -37.24 -2.24 18.46
N GLN A 589 -37.55 -1.42 17.45
CA GLN A 589 -38.83 -1.41 16.73
C GLN A 589 -38.67 -0.44 15.55
N PHE A 590 -39.23 -0.79 14.39
CA PHE A 590 -39.15 -0.09 13.09
C PHE A 590 -38.04 -0.55 12.13
N LEU A 591 -37.97 -1.86 11.88
CA LEU A 591 -37.66 -2.38 10.55
C LEU A 591 -38.88 -3.20 10.11
N ASP A 592 -39.77 -2.57 9.34
CA ASP A 592 -40.59 -3.22 8.32
C ASP A 592 -41.38 -2.16 7.54
N ASN A 593 -41.36 -2.31 6.21
CA ASN A 593 -42.11 -1.58 5.18
C ASN A 593 -41.54 -0.24 4.69
N ALA A 594 -40.85 -0.28 3.55
CA ALA A 594 -41.23 0.50 2.36
C ALA A 594 -40.38 0.10 1.15
N HIS A 595 -40.99 -0.64 0.22
CA HIS A 595 -40.58 -0.67 -1.18
C HIS A 595 -40.82 0.71 -1.81
N PHE A 596 -39.85 1.24 -2.55
CA PHE A 596 -40.09 2.36 -3.46
C PHE A 596 -39.62 2.03 -4.88
N SER A 597 -40.59 2.15 -5.77
CA SER A 597 -40.53 2.02 -7.23
C SER A 597 -39.92 3.27 -7.88
N ASN A 598 -39.15 3.05 -8.95
CA ASN A 598 -38.70 4.08 -9.88
C ASN A 598 -39.84 4.40 -10.87
N ASP A 599 -40.26 5.67 -10.95
CA ASP A 599 -41.04 6.18 -12.07
C ASP A 599 -40.68 7.65 -12.38
N GLY A 600 -40.27 7.91 -13.63
CA GLY A 600 -40.68 9.07 -14.45
C GLY A 600 -40.09 10.49 -14.22
N VAL A 601 -38.95 10.82 -14.87
CA VAL A 601 -38.72 11.79 -16.02
C VAL A 601 -39.53 13.13 -16.08
N PRO A 602 -39.13 14.26 -16.78
CA PRO A 602 -37.87 14.81 -17.36
C PRO A 602 -37.57 16.32 -17.02
N GLY A 603 -36.42 16.86 -17.44
CA GLY A 603 -36.35 18.30 -17.79
C GLY A 603 -34.95 18.93 -17.95
N ASN A 604 -34.58 19.21 -19.21
CA ASN A 604 -33.47 20.03 -19.73
C ASN A 604 -32.92 21.17 -18.85
N LEU A 605 -31.60 21.37 -18.91
CA LEU A 605 -30.95 22.69 -18.89
C LEU A 605 -29.65 22.61 -19.71
N SER A 606 -29.80 22.63 -21.04
CA SER A 606 -28.82 23.19 -21.95
C SER A 606 -28.94 24.71 -21.87
N ASP A 607 -27.92 25.39 -21.33
CA ASP A 607 -27.51 26.76 -21.71
C ASP A 607 -26.53 27.28 -20.65
N LEU A 608 -25.25 27.42 -21.02
CA LEU A 608 -24.36 28.55 -20.72
C LEU A 608 -22.93 28.20 -21.16
N SER A 609 -22.70 28.35 -22.46
CA SER A 609 -21.37 28.57 -23.02
C SER A 609 -20.98 30.04 -22.80
N MET A 610 -19.88 30.31 -22.08
CA MET A 610 -19.17 31.59 -22.19
C MET A 610 -17.66 31.34 -22.23
N GLU A 611 -17.11 31.62 -23.40
CA GLU A 611 -15.69 31.77 -23.71
C GLU A 611 -15.05 32.85 -22.82
N LEU A 612 -13.81 32.60 -22.37
CA LEU A 612 -12.99 33.60 -21.70
C LEU A 612 -11.70 33.82 -22.52
N ASP A 613 -11.66 34.98 -23.17
CA ASP A 613 -10.48 35.58 -23.80
C ASP A 613 -9.40 35.90 -22.75
N MET A 614 -8.17 35.48 -23.03
CA MET A 614 -6.95 35.81 -22.28
C MET A 614 -6.21 36.98 -22.92
N PRO A 615 -5.74 38.00 -22.17
CA PRO A 615 -4.72 38.90 -22.67
C PRO A 615 -3.30 38.42 -22.32
N HIS A 616 -2.47 38.31 -23.35
CA HIS A 616 -1.03 38.10 -23.29
C HIS A 616 -0.25 39.36 -22.87
N ALA A 617 0.76 39.18 -22.01
CA ALA A 617 2.09 39.83 -22.00
C ALA A 617 2.87 39.20 -20.81
N GLY A 618 4.13 38.74 -20.87
CA GLY A 618 5.22 38.94 -21.82
C GLY A 618 6.48 39.38 -21.04
N SER A 619 7.54 38.57 -21.10
CA SER A 619 8.94 38.82 -20.63
C SER A 619 9.19 38.80 -19.10
N SER A 620 10.29 38.26 -18.54
CA SER A 620 11.57 37.76 -19.07
C SER A 620 12.20 36.78 -18.06
N MET A 621 12.84 35.73 -18.56
CA MET A 621 13.68 34.79 -17.80
C MET A 621 14.91 35.45 -17.19
N SER A 622 15.29 35.03 -15.99
CA SER A 622 16.69 34.93 -15.58
C SER A 622 16.94 33.56 -14.96
N SER A 623 17.75 32.79 -15.67
CA SER A 623 18.33 31.48 -15.42
C SER A 623 18.72 31.17 -13.96
N GLN A 624 18.21 30.05 -13.43
CA GLN A 624 18.92 29.04 -12.64
C GLN A 624 17.92 27.95 -12.20
N ASP A 625 17.60 27.03 -13.12
CA ASP A 625 16.75 25.87 -12.83
C ASP A 625 17.31 24.66 -13.59
N GLU A 626 18.36 24.05 -13.04
CA GLU A 626 19.00 22.83 -13.55
C GLU A 626 18.87 21.64 -12.59
N SER A 627 18.09 21.74 -11.50
CA SER A 627 17.98 20.68 -10.48
C SER A 627 16.68 19.88 -10.50
N LEU A 628 15.69 20.27 -11.31
CA LEU A 628 14.42 19.53 -11.48
C LEU A 628 14.48 18.39 -12.51
N THR A 629 15.54 18.32 -13.33
CA THR A 629 15.74 17.29 -14.35
C THR A 629 16.40 16.00 -13.83
N ALA A 630 16.94 15.99 -12.60
CA ALA A 630 17.74 14.88 -12.08
C ALA A 630 16.92 13.72 -11.45
N LEU A 631 15.64 13.93 -11.14
CA LEU A 631 14.77 12.90 -10.53
C LEU A 631 13.96 12.10 -11.56
N GLN A 632 13.92 12.51 -12.83
CA GLN A 632 13.40 11.69 -13.93
C GLN A 632 14.46 10.75 -14.52
N SER A 633 15.76 10.98 -14.27
CA SER A 633 16.87 10.23 -14.88
C SER A 633 17.34 8.98 -14.12
N SER A 634 16.68 8.55 -13.04
CA SER A 634 17.16 7.43 -12.20
C SER A 634 16.69 6.03 -12.63
N LEU A 635 16.07 5.90 -13.81
CA LEU A 635 15.62 4.59 -14.36
C LEU A 635 16.53 3.98 -15.44
N LEU A 636 17.73 4.54 -15.68
CA LEU A 636 18.73 3.95 -16.58
C LEU A 636 20.13 4.00 -15.96
N PRO A 637 20.97 2.95 -16.16
CA PRO A 637 22.40 3.16 -16.18
C PRO A 637 22.74 3.96 -17.45
N ALA A 638 22.79 5.28 -17.33
CA ALA A 638 23.49 6.13 -18.29
C ALA A 638 24.99 5.89 -18.13
N ASN A 639 25.51 4.87 -18.82
CA ASN A 639 26.86 4.79 -19.38
C ASN A 639 27.12 3.36 -19.89
N SER A 640 26.76 3.11 -21.14
CA SER A 640 27.41 2.08 -21.95
C SER A 640 27.45 2.57 -23.41
N PRO A 641 28.63 2.98 -23.92
CA PRO A 641 28.80 3.36 -25.31
C PRO A 641 28.82 2.08 -26.15
N ALA A 642 27.65 1.57 -26.49
CA ALA A 642 27.53 0.48 -27.45
C ALA A 642 26.20 0.56 -28.20
N SER A 643 26.33 0.88 -29.49
CA SER A 643 25.47 0.43 -30.58
C SER A 643 24.45 1.44 -31.17
N SER A 644 24.93 2.64 -31.51
CA SER A 644 24.29 3.43 -32.57
C SER A 644 24.38 2.64 -33.89
N ILE A 645 23.25 2.17 -34.41
CA ILE A 645 23.19 1.67 -35.79
C ILE A 645 23.47 2.88 -36.71
N PRO A 646 24.42 2.80 -37.65
CA PRO A 646 24.61 3.83 -38.66
C PRO A 646 23.29 4.06 -39.41
N GLU A 647 22.74 5.29 -39.37
CA GLU A 647 21.44 5.60 -39.98
C GLU A 647 21.40 5.39 -41.50
N THR A 648 22.57 5.28 -42.13
CA THR A 648 22.74 5.21 -43.59
C THR A 648 22.34 3.87 -44.23
N ASN A 649 22.05 2.81 -43.45
CA ASN A 649 21.78 1.46 -43.98
C ASN A 649 20.51 0.77 -43.42
N ILE A 650 19.63 1.48 -42.70
CA ILE A 650 18.41 0.87 -42.13
C ILE A 650 17.30 0.83 -43.20
N PRO A 651 16.71 -0.34 -43.51
CA PRO A 651 15.65 -0.45 -44.51
C PRO A 651 14.28 -0.11 -43.91
N TYR A 652 14.01 1.17 -43.70
CA TYR A 652 12.79 1.62 -43.02
C TYR A 652 11.48 1.20 -43.72
N ASP A 653 11.45 1.19 -45.05
CA ASP A 653 10.29 0.73 -45.82
C ASP A 653 10.02 -0.77 -45.57
N ASP A 654 11.06 -1.60 -45.58
CA ASP A 654 10.95 -3.02 -45.26
C ASP A 654 10.45 -3.23 -43.82
N LEU A 655 10.95 -2.45 -42.86
CA LEU A 655 10.52 -2.52 -41.47
C LEU A 655 9.05 -2.13 -41.29
N LEU A 656 8.56 -1.15 -42.06
CA LEU A 656 7.15 -0.76 -42.05
C LEU A 656 6.27 -1.85 -42.68
N GLN A 657 6.70 -2.42 -43.80
CA GLN A 657 6.01 -3.55 -44.42
C GLN A 657 5.94 -4.74 -43.45
N LEU A 658 7.06 -5.07 -42.79
CA LEU A 658 7.10 -6.12 -41.77
C LEU A 658 6.18 -5.83 -40.59
N TYR A 659 6.00 -4.58 -40.18
CA TYR A 659 5.02 -4.23 -39.15
C TYR A 659 3.59 -4.63 -39.58
N PHE A 660 3.15 -4.21 -40.77
CA PHE A 660 1.80 -4.54 -41.25
C PHE A 660 1.62 -6.04 -41.55
N GLU A 661 2.69 -6.75 -41.91
CA GLU A 661 2.65 -8.18 -42.18
C GLU A 661 2.75 -9.07 -40.94
N LYS A 662 3.47 -8.63 -39.90
CA LYS A 662 3.84 -9.48 -38.74
C LYS A 662 3.31 -8.99 -37.40
N ILE A 663 3.07 -7.69 -37.24
CA ILE A 663 2.67 -7.09 -35.95
C ILE A 663 1.21 -6.68 -35.96
N GLN A 664 0.78 -5.87 -36.94
CA GLN A 664 -0.61 -5.44 -37.08
C GLN A 664 -1.61 -6.60 -36.99
N PRO A 665 -1.36 -7.81 -37.55
CA PRO A 665 -2.37 -8.86 -37.50
C PRO A 665 -2.76 -9.34 -36.09
N PHE A 666 -1.89 -9.20 -35.09
CA PHE A 666 -2.20 -9.52 -33.70
C PHE A 666 -2.34 -8.28 -32.80
N LEU A 667 -1.85 -7.12 -33.25
CA LEU A 667 -1.99 -5.83 -32.57
C LEU A 667 -2.57 -4.78 -33.54
N PRO A 668 -3.83 -4.94 -33.98
CA PRO A 668 -4.35 -4.21 -35.15
C PRO A 668 -4.85 -2.82 -34.76
N MET A 669 -3.95 -1.85 -34.87
CA MET A 669 -4.11 -0.53 -34.28
C MET A 669 -4.28 0.59 -35.30
N PHE A 670 -3.68 0.46 -36.49
CA PHE A 670 -3.65 1.54 -37.49
C PHE A 670 -4.54 1.25 -38.69
N HIS A 671 -5.29 2.25 -39.15
CA HIS A 671 -6.01 2.15 -40.42
C HIS A 671 -5.01 2.25 -41.58
N ARG A 672 -4.61 1.11 -42.15
CA ARG A 672 -3.48 1.04 -43.11
C ARG A 672 -3.58 2.05 -44.27
N PRO A 673 -4.73 2.24 -44.95
CA PRO A 673 -4.83 3.24 -46.01
C PRO A 673 -4.53 4.67 -45.53
N ASN A 674 -5.08 5.09 -44.38
CA ASN A 674 -4.85 6.42 -43.83
C ASN A 674 -3.40 6.57 -43.33
N PHE A 675 -2.87 5.53 -42.69
CA PHE A 675 -1.49 5.52 -42.20
C PHE A 675 -0.50 5.64 -43.36
N GLU A 676 -0.66 4.82 -44.41
CA GLU A 676 0.19 4.93 -45.59
C GLU A 676 0.08 6.32 -46.22
N GLN A 677 -1.12 6.92 -46.30
CA GLN A 677 -1.27 8.29 -46.80
C GLN A 677 -0.56 9.34 -45.92
N GLU A 678 -0.63 9.21 -44.59
CA GLU A 678 -0.03 10.14 -43.63
C GLU A 678 1.51 10.08 -43.62
N PHE A 679 2.08 8.89 -43.85
CA PHE A 679 3.50 8.61 -43.70
C PHE A 679 4.27 8.41 -45.02
N ARG A 680 3.59 8.17 -46.15
CA ARG A 680 4.22 8.05 -47.49
C ARG A 680 4.87 9.37 -47.88
N GLY A 681 6.18 9.33 -48.13
CA GLY A 681 7.03 10.49 -48.48
C GLY A 681 7.83 11.09 -47.32
N LYS A 682 7.51 10.76 -46.06
CA LYS A 682 8.30 11.18 -44.88
C LYS A 682 9.42 10.20 -44.55
N ILE A 683 9.23 8.91 -44.87
CA ILE A 683 10.10 7.81 -44.42
C ILE A 683 11.54 7.90 -44.95
N ASN A 684 11.72 8.26 -46.23
CA ASN A 684 13.05 8.38 -46.85
C ASN A 684 13.85 9.61 -46.38
N ASN A 685 13.20 10.58 -45.73
CA ASN A 685 13.82 11.78 -45.17
C ASN A 685 13.86 11.77 -43.63
N LEU A 686 13.59 10.62 -42.99
CA LEU A 686 13.65 10.46 -41.54
C LEU A 686 15.11 10.51 -41.07
N SER A 687 15.64 11.71 -40.85
CA SER A 687 16.55 11.87 -39.73
C SER A 687 15.70 11.68 -38.47
N LEU A 688 15.78 10.50 -37.85
CA LEU A 688 15.10 10.20 -36.58
C LEU A 688 15.64 11.07 -35.43
N SER A 689 16.51 12.05 -35.73
CA SER A 689 17.13 12.96 -34.78
C SER A 689 16.88 14.46 -35.02
N THR A 690 16.30 14.97 -36.13
CA THR A 690 15.60 16.30 -36.21
C THR A 690 15.11 16.78 -37.61
N SER A 691 14.05 17.63 -37.54
CA SER A 691 13.59 18.74 -38.42
C SER A 691 12.58 18.58 -39.57
N SER A 692 12.15 17.40 -40.02
CA SER A 692 11.11 17.28 -41.07
C SER A 692 9.85 16.50 -40.67
N THR A 693 9.91 15.72 -39.59
CA THR A 693 8.82 14.84 -39.12
C THR A 693 8.33 15.30 -37.74
N SER A 694 7.01 15.26 -37.48
CA SER A 694 6.47 15.59 -36.15
C SER A 694 7.01 14.62 -35.10
N ARG A 695 7.23 15.11 -33.87
CA ARG A 695 7.80 14.31 -32.77
C ARG A 695 6.97 13.06 -32.46
N GLU A 696 5.64 13.17 -32.55
CA GLU A 696 4.71 12.05 -32.38
C GLU A 696 4.89 10.97 -33.45
N SER A 697 5.00 11.37 -34.72
CA SER A 697 5.26 10.45 -35.83
C SER A 697 6.59 9.72 -35.65
N ALA A 698 7.64 10.42 -35.18
CA ALA A 698 8.93 9.80 -34.89
C ALA A 698 8.84 8.79 -33.73
N PHE A 699 8.06 9.09 -32.69
CA PHE A 699 7.83 8.20 -31.57
C PHE A 699 7.12 6.91 -32.01
N VAL A 700 6.00 7.05 -32.73
CA VAL A 700 5.22 5.91 -33.26
C VAL A 700 6.08 5.02 -34.14
N LEU A 701 6.82 5.61 -35.11
CA LEU A 701 7.66 4.83 -36.02
C LEU A 701 8.79 4.08 -35.29
N ASN A 702 9.47 4.71 -34.33
CA ASN A 702 10.48 4.00 -33.53
C ASN A 702 9.85 2.85 -32.72
N ALA A 703 8.66 3.04 -32.14
CA ALA A 703 7.97 1.99 -31.42
C ALA A 703 7.52 0.84 -32.37
N MET A 704 7.08 1.15 -33.59
CA MET A 704 6.77 0.14 -34.62
C MET A 704 8.01 -0.66 -35.03
N PHE A 705 9.12 0.03 -35.28
CA PHE A 705 10.38 -0.60 -35.69
C PHE A 705 11.02 -1.44 -34.58
N ALA A 706 10.79 -1.10 -33.31
CA ALA A 706 11.20 -1.94 -32.19
C ALA A 706 10.59 -3.36 -32.29
N LEU A 707 9.33 -3.46 -32.69
CA LEU A 707 8.66 -4.75 -32.88
C LEU A 707 9.05 -5.43 -34.20
N SER A 708 9.09 -4.69 -35.31
CA SER A 708 9.28 -5.29 -36.65
C SER A 708 10.72 -5.67 -36.99
N ALA A 709 11.73 -5.00 -36.40
CA ALA A 709 13.15 -5.29 -36.68
C ALA A 709 13.56 -6.74 -36.38
N ARG A 710 12.83 -7.42 -35.49
CA ARG A 710 13.05 -8.83 -35.14
C ARG A 710 12.81 -9.78 -36.31
N PHE A 711 12.01 -9.35 -37.29
CA PHE A 711 11.66 -10.11 -38.48
C PHE A 711 12.50 -9.77 -39.72
N SER A 712 13.30 -8.70 -39.66
CA SER A 712 14.12 -8.27 -40.81
C SER A 712 15.29 -9.21 -41.07
N SER A 713 15.60 -9.49 -42.33
CA SER A 713 16.81 -10.21 -42.73
C SER A 713 17.92 -9.29 -43.23
N ALA A 714 17.78 -7.97 -43.08
CA ALA A 714 18.74 -7.02 -43.63
C ALA A 714 20.10 -7.08 -42.94
N ASP A 715 21.16 -6.85 -43.72
CA ASP A 715 22.56 -6.90 -43.25
C ASP A 715 22.85 -5.90 -42.13
N ALA A 716 22.07 -4.81 -42.07
CA ALA A 716 22.15 -3.80 -41.00
C ALA A 716 21.90 -4.35 -39.58
N PHE A 717 21.33 -5.56 -39.46
CA PHE A 717 21.05 -6.23 -38.19
C PHE A 717 21.83 -7.55 -38.02
N SER A 718 22.85 -7.78 -38.84
CA SER A 718 23.64 -9.01 -38.85
C SER A 718 24.50 -9.19 -37.59
N ASP A 719 24.85 -8.11 -36.90
CA ASP A 719 25.64 -8.07 -35.66
C ASP A 719 24.86 -8.51 -34.41
N ARG A 720 23.54 -8.74 -34.53
CA ARG A 720 22.64 -8.99 -33.41
C ARG A 720 21.74 -10.21 -33.61
N GLY A 721 21.47 -10.89 -32.50
CA GLY A 721 20.42 -11.90 -32.41
C GLY A 721 19.04 -11.28 -32.70
N ARG A 722 18.13 -12.06 -33.29
CA ARG A 722 16.81 -11.59 -33.77
C ARG A 722 16.03 -10.81 -32.73
N THR A 723 15.96 -11.30 -31.49
CA THR A 723 15.26 -10.68 -30.37
C THR A 723 15.82 -9.30 -29.99
N ALA A 724 17.13 -9.10 -30.12
CA ALA A 724 17.80 -7.85 -29.73
C ALA A 724 17.75 -6.74 -30.82
N ARG A 725 17.27 -7.03 -32.03
CA ARG A 725 17.29 -6.09 -33.17
C ARG A 725 16.43 -4.85 -32.96
N GLY A 726 15.36 -4.97 -32.17
CA GLY A 726 14.43 -3.89 -31.87
C GLY A 726 14.91 -2.90 -30.81
N GLU A 727 15.90 -3.28 -29.99
CA GLU A 727 16.29 -2.54 -28.79
C GLU A 727 16.77 -1.11 -29.08
N PRO A 728 17.55 -0.83 -30.14
CA PRO A 728 17.93 0.54 -30.47
C PRO A 728 16.74 1.45 -30.77
N PHE A 729 15.69 0.93 -31.42
CA PHE A 729 14.47 1.69 -31.70
C PHE A 729 13.62 1.89 -30.45
N ALA A 730 13.51 0.87 -29.59
CA ALA A 730 12.79 0.97 -28.32
C ALA A 730 13.39 2.06 -27.41
N ARG A 731 14.71 2.14 -27.30
CA ARG A 731 15.39 3.21 -26.54
C ARG A 731 15.14 4.61 -27.10
N ARG A 732 15.14 4.75 -28.44
CA ARG A 732 14.80 6.03 -29.09
C ARG A 732 13.34 6.42 -28.80
N ALA A 733 12.42 5.47 -28.87
CA ALA A 733 11.01 5.69 -28.53
C ALA A 733 10.83 6.13 -27.06
N GLU A 734 11.51 5.47 -26.12
CA GLU A 734 11.50 5.86 -24.70
C GLU A 734 12.02 7.28 -24.48
N HIS A 735 13.12 7.64 -25.13
CA HIS A 735 13.67 8.99 -25.04
C HIS A 735 12.71 10.05 -25.62
N LEU A 736 12.04 9.75 -26.73
CA LEU A 736 11.03 10.64 -27.32
C LEU A 736 9.81 10.83 -26.40
N LEU A 737 9.39 9.77 -25.71
CA LEU A 737 8.28 9.82 -24.73
C LEU A 737 8.65 10.64 -23.49
N GLU A 738 9.86 10.47 -22.96
CA GLU A 738 10.36 11.24 -21.81
C GLU A 738 10.43 12.73 -22.13
N ASN A 739 10.99 13.10 -23.28
CA ASN A 739 11.05 14.48 -23.73
C ASN A 739 9.67 15.10 -24.01
N HIS A 740 8.66 14.29 -24.35
CA HIS A 740 7.28 14.76 -24.52
C HIS A 740 6.68 15.20 -23.17
N ASN A 741 6.86 14.38 -22.13
CA ASN A 741 6.34 14.63 -20.78
C ASN A 741 7.00 15.83 -20.08
N SER A 742 8.22 16.21 -20.48
CA SER A 742 8.93 17.37 -19.94
C SER A 742 8.48 18.72 -20.53
N SER A 743 7.63 18.73 -21.57
CA SER A 743 7.13 19.97 -22.19
C SER A 743 5.88 20.48 -21.46
N ALA A 744 5.83 21.78 -21.16
CA ALA A 744 4.83 22.42 -20.28
C ALA A 744 3.35 22.35 -20.74
N ILE A 745 3.07 21.75 -21.91
CA ILE A 745 1.72 21.55 -22.48
C ILE A 745 1.69 20.21 -23.25
N GLY A 746 2.05 19.10 -22.60
CA GLY A 746 1.93 17.78 -23.21
C GLY A 746 0.47 17.32 -23.24
N GLN A 747 -0.32 17.73 -24.23
CA GLN A 747 -1.65 17.16 -24.46
C GLN A 747 -1.52 15.70 -24.91
N SER A 748 -2.23 14.78 -24.26
CA SER A 748 -2.33 13.39 -24.72
C SER A 748 -3.01 13.34 -26.09
N SER A 749 -2.42 12.61 -27.03
CA SER A 749 -2.98 12.38 -28.36
C SER A 749 -3.12 10.88 -28.65
N LEU A 750 -4.02 10.52 -29.58
CA LEU A 750 -4.20 9.13 -30.01
C LEU A 750 -2.88 8.52 -30.50
N ARG A 751 -2.06 9.30 -31.24
CA ARG A 751 -0.77 8.84 -31.77
C ARG A 751 0.23 8.51 -30.65
N ILE A 752 0.29 9.32 -29.59
CA ILE A 752 1.16 9.03 -28.45
C ILE A 752 0.65 7.80 -27.70
N LEU A 753 -0.66 7.65 -27.50
CA LEU A 753 -1.21 6.43 -26.91
C LEU A 753 -0.83 5.20 -27.75
N GLN A 754 -1.01 5.26 -29.07
CA GLN A 754 -0.64 4.18 -30.00
C GLN A 754 0.85 3.83 -29.90
N GLY A 755 1.74 4.84 -29.83
CA GLY A 755 3.17 4.62 -29.61
C GLY A 755 3.49 3.98 -28.25
N CYS A 756 2.77 4.36 -27.19
CA CYS A 756 2.91 3.75 -25.86
C CYS A 756 2.46 2.29 -25.86
N ILE A 757 1.35 1.95 -26.53
CA ILE A 757 0.85 0.57 -26.66
C ILE A 757 1.91 -0.30 -27.36
N LEU A 758 2.49 0.18 -28.46
CA LEU A 758 3.56 -0.53 -29.17
C LEU A 758 4.79 -0.78 -28.29
N LEU A 759 5.23 0.25 -27.56
CA LEU A 759 6.39 0.16 -26.68
C LEU A 759 6.13 -0.77 -25.48
N ALA A 760 4.94 -0.71 -24.89
CA ALA A 760 4.50 -1.62 -23.83
C ALA A 760 4.50 -3.08 -24.34
N CYS A 761 3.95 -3.33 -25.53
CA CYS A 761 3.97 -4.64 -26.17
C CYS A 761 5.40 -5.16 -26.38
N TYR A 762 6.32 -4.31 -26.85
CA TYR A 762 7.73 -4.68 -27.00
C TYR A 762 8.36 -5.10 -25.67
N ARG A 763 8.16 -4.31 -24.60
CA ARG A 763 8.70 -4.60 -23.27
C ARG A 763 8.07 -5.84 -22.62
N LEU A 764 6.78 -6.08 -22.80
CA LEU A 764 6.12 -7.31 -22.32
C LEU A 764 6.67 -8.55 -23.05
N SER A 765 6.82 -8.48 -24.38
CA SER A 765 7.37 -9.58 -25.19
C SER A 765 8.88 -9.84 -25.01
N SER A 766 9.56 -8.97 -24.25
CA SER A 766 10.99 -9.07 -23.90
C SER A 766 11.22 -9.59 -22.47
N GLY A 767 10.28 -10.39 -21.94
CA GLY A 767 10.43 -11.10 -20.66
C GLY A 767 9.74 -10.48 -19.45
N ILE A 768 8.67 -9.69 -19.62
CA ILE A 768 7.81 -9.17 -18.53
C ILE A 768 8.62 -8.47 -17.41
N THR A 769 8.94 -7.20 -17.64
CA THR A 769 9.72 -6.37 -16.71
C THR A 769 8.83 -5.43 -15.92
N SER A 770 9.34 -4.86 -14.81
CA SER A 770 8.66 -3.76 -14.10
C SER A 770 8.37 -2.57 -15.02
N ARG A 771 9.27 -2.30 -15.98
CA ARG A 771 9.09 -1.24 -16.98
C ARG A 771 7.88 -1.51 -17.88
N ALA A 772 7.66 -2.76 -18.27
CA ALA A 772 6.50 -3.16 -19.05
C ALA A 772 5.18 -2.86 -18.30
N TRP A 773 5.12 -3.16 -17.00
CA TRP A 773 3.99 -2.83 -16.14
C TRP A 773 3.70 -1.32 -16.08
N VAL A 774 4.74 -0.50 -15.90
CA VAL A 774 4.59 0.97 -15.86
C VAL A 774 4.05 1.52 -17.17
N LEU A 775 4.53 1.02 -18.32
CA LEU A 775 4.08 1.45 -19.64
C LEU A 775 2.62 1.01 -19.90
N THR A 776 2.21 -0.19 -19.49
CA THR A 776 0.81 -0.64 -19.56
C THR A 776 -0.11 0.26 -18.72
N GLY A 777 0.32 0.63 -17.52
CA GLY A 777 -0.41 1.58 -16.68
C GLY A 777 -0.51 2.99 -17.28
N LEU A 778 0.55 3.44 -17.98
CA LEU A 778 0.51 4.70 -18.75
C LEU A 778 -0.52 4.64 -19.87
N CYS A 779 -0.56 3.55 -20.65
CA CYS A 779 -1.55 3.34 -21.71
C CYS A 779 -2.98 3.44 -21.16
N SER A 780 -3.23 2.79 -20.02
CA SER A 780 -4.57 2.79 -19.37
C SER A 780 -5.01 4.20 -18.98
N ARG A 781 -4.14 4.97 -18.33
CA ARG A 781 -4.44 6.36 -17.93
C ARG A 781 -4.65 7.28 -19.13
N MET A 782 -3.81 7.16 -20.17
CA MET A 782 -3.97 7.94 -21.40
C MET A 782 -5.25 7.60 -22.16
N ALA A 783 -5.66 6.33 -22.17
CA ALA A 783 -6.94 5.92 -22.75
C ALA A 783 -8.13 6.54 -22.02
N TYR A 784 -8.09 6.61 -20.68
CA TYR A 784 -9.09 7.33 -19.89
C TYR A 784 -9.07 8.84 -20.14
N GLU A 785 -7.89 9.46 -20.18
CA GLU A 785 -7.71 10.89 -20.46
C GLU A 785 -8.28 11.30 -21.83
N LEU A 786 -8.09 10.45 -22.84
CA LEU A 786 -8.65 10.63 -24.18
C LEU A 786 -10.15 10.33 -24.29
N GLY A 787 -10.81 9.95 -23.18
CA GLY A 787 -12.24 9.60 -23.16
C GLY A 787 -12.56 8.32 -23.93
N LEU A 788 -11.58 7.45 -24.20
CA LEU A 788 -11.77 6.28 -25.06
C LEU A 788 -12.66 5.20 -24.44
N HIS A 789 -12.97 5.28 -23.15
CA HIS A 789 -13.82 4.33 -22.41
C HIS A 789 -15.32 4.59 -22.57
N GLU A 790 -15.69 5.80 -23.01
CA GLU A 790 -17.08 6.24 -23.23
C GLU A 790 -17.35 6.55 -24.70
N LEU A 791 -16.43 6.17 -25.60
CA LEU A 791 -16.44 6.55 -27.01
C LEU A 791 -17.76 6.22 -27.68
N ASP A 792 -18.44 5.12 -27.38
CA ASP A 792 -19.68 4.71 -28.06
C ASP A 792 -20.95 4.89 -27.20
N ARG A 793 -20.88 5.70 -26.13
CA ARG A 793 -22.06 6.05 -25.33
C ARG A 793 -23.14 6.76 -26.16
N GLU A 794 -22.72 7.56 -27.14
CA GLU A 794 -23.59 8.22 -28.11
C GLU A 794 -23.28 7.76 -29.54
N LEU A 795 -24.32 7.33 -30.26
CA LEU A 795 -24.22 6.89 -31.66
C LEU A 795 -23.91 8.07 -32.60
N ILE A 796 -23.18 7.81 -33.70
CA ILE A 796 -22.95 8.80 -34.75
C ILE A 796 -24.31 9.14 -35.42
N PRO A 797 -24.79 10.39 -35.37
CA PRO A 797 -26.00 10.78 -36.09
C PRO A 797 -25.68 10.98 -37.57
N GLY A 798 -26.42 10.33 -38.48
CA GLY A 798 -26.28 10.57 -39.92
C GLY A 798 -26.66 9.41 -40.82
N ASP A 799 -26.61 9.66 -42.13
CA ASP A 799 -26.77 8.64 -43.16
C ASP A 799 -25.48 7.83 -43.31
N VAL A 800 -25.58 6.51 -43.07
CA VAL A 800 -24.48 5.53 -43.13
C VAL A 800 -23.77 5.51 -44.49
N SER A 801 -24.45 5.95 -45.55
CA SER A 801 -23.89 6.02 -46.90
C SER A 801 -23.14 7.33 -47.20
N SER A 802 -23.21 8.32 -46.31
CA SER A 802 -22.55 9.62 -46.53
C SER A 802 -21.03 9.53 -46.33
N PRO A 803 -20.22 10.17 -47.20
CA PRO A 803 -18.75 10.13 -47.06
C PRO A 803 -18.23 10.65 -45.72
N GLN A 804 -18.93 11.63 -45.13
CA GLN A 804 -18.57 12.21 -43.84
C GLN A 804 -18.80 11.23 -42.69
N TYR A 805 -19.93 10.52 -42.69
CA TYR A 805 -20.21 9.44 -41.74
C TYR A 805 -19.16 8.33 -41.84
N VAL A 806 -18.82 7.91 -43.06
CA VAL A 806 -17.81 6.86 -43.30
C VAL A 806 -16.44 7.29 -42.76
N SER A 807 -16.03 8.53 -42.99
CA SER A 807 -14.75 9.06 -42.47
C SER A 807 -14.73 9.07 -40.94
N GLU A 808 -15.79 9.60 -40.30
CA GLU A 808 -15.90 9.64 -38.83
C GLU A 808 -15.95 8.23 -38.23
N TRP A 809 -16.63 7.30 -38.90
CA TRP A 809 -16.70 5.90 -38.50
C TRP A 809 -15.32 5.22 -38.55
N ILE A 810 -14.52 5.46 -39.60
CA ILE A 810 -13.14 4.95 -39.71
C ILE A 810 -12.27 5.45 -38.55
N GLU A 811 -12.37 6.75 -38.21
CA GLU A 811 -11.61 7.36 -37.11
C GLU A 811 -12.04 6.86 -35.73
N ARG A 812 -13.35 6.70 -35.49
CA ARG A 812 -13.85 6.09 -34.24
C ARG A 812 -13.42 4.64 -34.13
N GLU A 813 -13.44 3.88 -35.23
CA GLU A 813 -12.96 2.49 -35.23
C GLU A 813 -11.46 2.39 -34.89
N GLU A 814 -10.63 3.36 -35.32
CA GLU A 814 -9.22 3.44 -34.91
C GLU A 814 -9.07 3.66 -33.39
N LYS A 815 -9.90 4.54 -32.81
CA LYS A 815 -9.95 4.77 -31.35
C LYS A 815 -10.44 3.55 -30.58
N ARG A 816 -11.48 2.84 -31.06
CA ARG A 816 -11.94 1.56 -30.48
C ARG A 816 -10.82 0.54 -30.45
N ARG A 817 -10.07 0.44 -31.55
CA ARG A 817 -8.94 -0.50 -31.66
C ARG A 817 -7.82 -0.17 -30.68
N ALA A 818 -7.50 1.12 -30.48
CA ALA A 818 -6.56 1.55 -29.44
C ALA A 818 -7.04 1.16 -28.03
N TRP A 819 -8.32 1.38 -27.70
CA TRP A 819 -8.91 0.94 -26.43
C TRP A 819 -8.77 -0.57 -26.22
N TRP A 820 -9.18 -1.37 -27.21
CA TRP A 820 -9.10 -2.83 -27.11
C TRP A 820 -7.65 -3.33 -27.04
N CYS A 821 -6.69 -2.65 -27.68
CA CYS A 821 -5.27 -2.95 -27.48
C CYS A 821 -4.80 -2.63 -26.06
N CYS A 822 -5.26 -1.54 -25.42
CA CYS A 822 -4.99 -1.29 -24.01
C CYS A 822 -5.61 -2.37 -23.12
N TYR A 823 -6.85 -2.78 -23.40
CA TYR A 823 -7.54 -3.86 -22.70
C TYR A 823 -6.75 -5.18 -22.77
N GLU A 824 -6.26 -5.53 -23.95
CA GLU A 824 -5.40 -6.71 -24.15
C GLU A 824 -4.10 -6.62 -23.34
N LEU A 825 -3.37 -5.50 -23.40
CA LEU A 825 -2.10 -5.34 -22.68
C LEU A 825 -2.27 -5.33 -21.15
N ASP A 826 -3.29 -4.65 -20.64
CA ASP A 826 -3.63 -4.65 -19.21
C ASP A 826 -3.99 -6.06 -18.75
N HIS A 827 -4.86 -6.74 -19.51
CA HIS A 827 -5.24 -8.10 -19.21
C HIS A 827 -4.04 -9.03 -19.13
N LEU A 828 -3.16 -8.99 -20.14
CA LEU A 828 -1.99 -9.85 -20.21
C LEU A 828 -0.98 -9.54 -19.10
N ALA A 829 -0.67 -8.26 -18.87
CA ALA A 829 0.29 -7.88 -17.85
C ALA A 829 -0.20 -8.25 -16.44
N SER A 830 -1.47 -8.00 -16.13
CA SER A 830 -2.09 -8.31 -14.83
C SER A 830 -2.22 -9.81 -14.61
N THR A 831 -2.74 -10.55 -15.59
CA THR A 831 -2.93 -12.00 -15.50
C THR A 831 -1.60 -12.74 -15.33
N LEU A 832 -0.58 -12.38 -16.11
CA LEU A 832 0.72 -13.05 -16.05
C LEU A 832 1.49 -12.77 -14.76
N THR A 833 1.30 -11.58 -14.18
CA THR A 833 1.99 -11.16 -12.96
C THR A 833 1.18 -11.37 -11.68
N CYS A 834 -0.07 -11.86 -11.79
CA CYS A 834 -1.06 -11.94 -10.71
C CYS A 834 -1.22 -10.59 -9.97
N ARG A 835 -1.34 -9.50 -10.74
CA ARG A 835 -1.56 -8.13 -10.23
C ARG A 835 -2.97 -7.66 -10.58
N PRO A 836 -3.51 -6.65 -9.86
CA PRO A 836 -4.80 -6.07 -10.20
C PRO A 836 -4.83 -5.52 -11.64
N TYR A 837 -6.00 -5.57 -12.29
CA TYR A 837 -6.23 -4.94 -13.60
C TYR A 837 -6.32 -3.41 -13.45
N GLY A 838 -5.68 -2.68 -14.35
CA GLY A 838 -5.71 -1.21 -14.39
C GLY A 838 -6.95 -0.64 -15.07
N LEU A 839 -7.61 -1.39 -15.95
CA LEU A 839 -8.84 -1.00 -16.62
C LEU A 839 -10.07 -1.59 -15.91
N ASP A 840 -10.99 -0.71 -15.53
CA ASP A 840 -12.29 -1.07 -14.96
C ASP A 840 -13.22 -1.57 -16.06
N ARG A 841 -13.59 -2.85 -15.97
CA ARG A 841 -14.50 -3.51 -16.91
C ARG A 841 -15.93 -2.94 -16.84
N GLN A 842 -16.36 -2.42 -15.69
CA GLN A 842 -17.70 -1.84 -15.54
C GLN A 842 -17.86 -0.50 -16.26
N ARG A 843 -16.75 0.17 -16.61
CA ARG A 843 -16.72 1.46 -17.29
C ARG A 843 -16.24 1.30 -18.73
N THR A 844 -16.92 0.47 -19.51
CA THR A 844 -16.58 0.20 -20.92
C THR A 844 -17.82 0.32 -21.81
N ASP A 845 -18.07 1.52 -22.32
CA ASP A 845 -19.14 1.80 -23.30
C ASP A 845 -18.56 1.79 -24.72
N ILE A 846 -17.90 0.69 -25.10
CA ILE A 846 -17.13 0.57 -26.35
C ILE A 846 -17.57 -0.64 -27.16
N LEU A 847 -17.82 -0.42 -28.44
CA LEU A 847 -18.19 -1.49 -29.36
C LEU A 847 -16.99 -2.39 -29.68
N LEU A 848 -17.26 -3.68 -29.82
CA LEU A 848 -16.28 -4.65 -30.29
C LEU A 848 -15.78 -4.27 -31.70
N PRO A 849 -14.49 -4.48 -32.02
CA PRO A 849 -13.91 -4.04 -33.29
C PRO A 849 -14.43 -4.87 -34.46
N VAL A 850 -14.65 -4.24 -35.61
CA VAL A 850 -15.09 -4.94 -36.83
C VAL A 850 -13.92 -5.60 -37.55
N SER A 851 -14.18 -6.30 -38.66
CA SER A 851 -13.12 -6.95 -39.43
C SER A 851 -12.16 -5.93 -40.06
N ASP A 852 -10.88 -6.29 -40.19
CA ASP A 852 -9.89 -5.46 -40.90
C ASP A 852 -10.30 -5.19 -42.35
N LYS A 853 -10.94 -6.17 -42.99
CA LYS A 853 -11.44 -6.05 -44.36
C LYS A 853 -12.48 -4.94 -44.48
N ASP A 854 -13.47 -4.91 -43.59
CA ASP A 854 -14.57 -3.93 -43.65
C ASP A 854 -14.07 -2.55 -43.20
N TRP A 855 -13.21 -2.50 -42.18
CA TRP A 855 -12.59 -1.26 -41.73
C TRP A 855 -11.73 -0.61 -42.83
N TYR A 856 -10.81 -1.36 -43.45
CA TYR A 856 -9.96 -0.85 -44.54
C TYR A 856 -10.74 -0.49 -45.80
N ALA A 857 -11.89 -1.14 -46.04
CA ALA A 857 -12.77 -0.81 -47.15
C ALA A 857 -13.67 0.41 -46.86
N GLY A 858 -13.70 0.92 -45.64
CA GLY A 858 -14.60 2.00 -45.24
C GLY A 858 -16.07 1.58 -45.32
N VAL A 859 -16.39 0.33 -44.99
CA VAL A 859 -17.75 -0.20 -44.99
C VAL A 859 -18.26 -0.26 -43.55
N PRO A 860 -19.14 0.66 -43.11
CA PRO A 860 -19.64 0.64 -41.74
C PRO A 860 -20.45 -0.62 -41.45
N VAL A 861 -20.06 -1.35 -40.41
CA VAL A 861 -20.76 -2.54 -39.92
C VAL A 861 -21.22 -2.27 -38.49
N ALA A 862 -22.49 -2.58 -38.20
CA ALA A 862 -23.01 -2.49 -36.85
C ALA A 862 -22.33 -3.53 -35.94
N SER A 863 -21.95 -3.10 -34.74
CA SER A 863 -21.26 -3.93 -33.75
C SER A 863 -21.96 -3.82 -32.40
N ALA A 864 -21.50 -4.59 -31.42
CA ALA A 864 -22.10 -4.69 -30.09
C ALA A 864 -21.08 -4.36 -28.98
N SER A 865 -21.58 -3.87 -27.86
CA SER A 865 -20.79 -3.71 -26.64
C SER A 865 -20.58 -5.06 -25.95
N LEU A 866 -19.44 -5.22 -25.28
CA LEU A 866 -19.15 -6.42 -24.52
C LEU A 866 -19.94 -6.43 -23.20
N THR A 867 -20.78 -7.44 -23.02
CA THR A 867 -21.58 -7.60 -21.80
C THR A 867 -20.71 -7.96 -20.61
N GLN A 868 -20.94 -7.29 -19.47
CA GLN A 868 -20.19 -7.48 -18.22
C GLN A 868 -20.73 -8.60 -17.33
N ASP A 869 -21.89 -9.16 -17.67
CA ASP A 869 -22.46 -10.36 -17.06
C ASP A 869 -21.76 -11.61 -17.62
N PRO A 870 -21.05 -12.38 -16.77
CA PRO A 870 -20.38 -13.61 -17.18
C PRO A 870 -21.27 -14.58 -17.97
N LEU A 871 -22.53 -14.77 -17.54
CA LEU A 871 -23.44 -15.74 -18.17
C LEU A 871 -23.93 -15.30 -19.54
N MET A 872 -23.90 -14.00 -19.83
CA MET A 872 -24.41 -13.41 -21.07
C MET A 872 -23.30 -12.94 -22.01
N ALA A 873 -22.03 -12.94 -21.58
CA ALA A 873 -20.90 -12.48 -22.39
C ALA A 873 -20.86 -13.11 -23.80
N TRP A 874 -21.19 -14.41 -23.91
CA TRP A 874 -21.24 -15.13 -25.19
C TRP A 874 -22.30 -14.60 -26.16
N GLN A 875 -23.36 -13.95 -25.66
CA GLN A 875 -24.43 -13.40 -26.50
C GLN A 875 -24.02 -12.12 -27.22
N SER A 876 -22.92 -11.47 -26.80
CA SER A 876 -22.53 -10.14 -27.30
C SER A 876 -22.43 -10.08 -28.84
N LEU A 877 -22.03 -11.17 -29.50
CA LEU A 877 -21.92 -11.24 -30.96
C LEU A 877 -22.94 -12.18 -31.62
N VAL A 878 -23.80 -12.84 -30.84
CA VAL A 878 -24.85 -13.71 -31.39
C VAL A 878 -25.86 -12.80 -32.10
N ASP A 879 -26.19 -13.14 -33.34
CA ASP A 879 -27.06 -12.35 -34.23
C ASP A 879 -26.56 -10.92 -34.52
N CYS A 880 -25.33 -10.58 -34.15
CA CYS A 880 -24.69 -9.30 -34.48
C CYS A 880 -24.17 -9.32 -35.94
N PRO A 881 -24.34 -8.25 -36.72
CA PRO A 881 -23.72 -8.15 -38.05
C PRO A 881 -22.19 -8.25 -38.02
N ASN A 882 -21.56 -7.79 -36.93
CA ASN A 882 -20.13 -7.99 -36.72
C ASN A 882 -19.83 -9.43 -36.31
N GLN A 883 -19.16 -10.17 -37.21
CA GLN A 883 -18.65 -11.53 -36.95
C GLN A 883 -17.12 -11.59 -37.05
N SER A 884 -16.45 -10.49 -36.72
CA SER A 884 -14.98 -10.40 -36.73
C SER A 884 -14.34 -11.46 -35.83
N LEU A 885 -13.34 -12.17 -36.35
CA LEU A 885 -12.60 -13.18 -35.58
C LEU A 885 -11.93 -12.56 -34.35
N ARG A 886 -11.46 -11.31 -34.44
CA ARG A 886 -10.89 -10.57 -33.31
C ARG A 886 -11.95 -10.21 -32.25
N ALA A 887 -13.16 -9.87 -32.66
CA ALA A 887 -14.23 -9.55 -31.72
C ALA A 887 -14.58 -10.78 -30.86
N TRP A 888 -14.71 -11.95 -31.49
CA TRP A 888 -14.90 -13.23 -30.81
C TRP A 888 -13.73 -13.58 -29.88
N TYR A 889 -12.49 -13.32 -30.31
CA TYR A 889 -11.31 -13.45 -29.47
C TYR A 889 -11.37 -12.55 -28.22
N LEU A 890 -11.79 -11.29 -28.34
CA LEU A 890 -11.90 -10.36 -27.20
C LEU A 890 -12.97 -10.80 -26.19
N VAL A 891 -14.07 -11.38 -26.66
CA VAL A 891 -15.08 -12.00 -25.77
C VAL A 891 -14.46 -13.18 -25.02
N ASN A 892 -13.66 -14.02 -25.69
CA ASN A 892 -12.93 -15.11 -25.04
C ASN A 892 -11.90 -14.57 -24.02
N LEU A 893 -11.16 -13.52 -24.35
CA LEU A 893 -10.22 -12.85 -23.45
C LEU A 893 -10.91 -12.31 -22.18
N HIS A 894 -12.14 -11.79 -22.33
CA HIS A 894 -12.95 -11.38 -21.19
C HIS A 894 -13.34 -12.57 -20.30
N LEU A 895 -13.72 -13.71 -20.88
CA LEU A 895 -13.95 -14.94 -20.11
C LEU A 895 -12.67 -15.38 -19.36
N VAL A 896 -11.49 -15.30 -19.99
CA VAL A 896 -10.21 -15.58 -19.31
C VAL A 896 -10.01 -14.67 -18.10
N ARG A 897 -10.30 -13.37 -18.23
CA ARG A 897 -10.25 -12.40 -17.12
C ARG A 897 -11.17 -12.81 -15.98
N LEU A 898 -12.42 -13.12 -16.27
CA LEU A 898 -13.40 -13.56 -15.28
C LEU A 898 -12.94 -14.84 -14.57
N GLY A 899 -12.41 -15.82 -15.31
CA GLY A 899 -11.85 -17.04 -14.74
C GLY A 899 -10.67 -16.79 -13.79
N HIS A 900 -9.83 -15.79 -14.08
CA HIS A 900 -8.76 -15.38 -13.18
C HIS A 900 -9.29 -14.68 -11.92
N GLU A 901 -10.25 -13.76 -12.06
CA GLU A 901 -10.89 -13.09 -10.91
C GLU A 901 -11.57 -14.11 -9.96
N LEU A 902 -12.19 -15.18 -10.50
CA LEU A 902 -12.77 -16.26 -9.69
C LEU A 902 -11.74 -17.04 -8.86
N ARG A 903 -10.48 -17.13 -9.31
CA ARG A 903 -9.41 -17.80 -8.56
C ARG A 903 -9.07 -17.07 -7.26
N GLU A 904 -9.34 -15.77 -7.19
CA GLU A 904 -9.01 -14.92 -6.04
C GLU A 904 -10.15 -14.89 -4.99
N LEU A 905 -11.30 -15.53 -5.26
CA LEU A 905 -12.47 -15.55 -4.37
C LEU A 905 -12.43 -16.70 -3.34
N ASP A 906 -12.95 -16.45 -2.14
CA ASP A 906 -13.06 -17.45 -1.07
C ASP A 906 -14.07 -18.57 -1.41
N THR A 907 -13.68 -19.80 -1.05
CA THR A 907 -14.32 -21.09 -1.42
C THR A 907 -15.83 -21.20 -1.13
N ALA A 908 -16.37 -20.46 -0.16
CA ALA A 908 -17.79 -20.52 0.19
C ALA A 908 -18.71 -19.70 -0.74
N ARG A 909 -18.23 -18.59 -1.33
CA ARG A 909 -18.96 -17.81 -2.35
C ARG A 909 -18.82 -18.41 -3.75
N ALA A 910 -17.75 -19.18 -3.98
CA ALA A 910 -17.31 -19.58 -5.31
C ALA A 910 -18.18 -20.63 -6.02
N GLN A 911 -18.96 -21.48 -5.33
CA GLN A 911 -19.53 -22.65 -6.01
C GLN A 911 -20.56 -22.29 -7.10
N LYS A 912 -21.43 -21.30 -6.83
CA LYS A 912 -22.39 -20.83 -7.83
C LYS A 912 -21.68 -20.09 -8.98
N ASP A 913 -20.79 -19.17 -8.64
CA ASP A 913 -20.09 -18.35 -9.64
C ASP A 913 -19.18 -19.18 -10.55
N VAL A 914 -18.58 -20.26 -10.01
CA VAL A 914 -17.81 -21.25 -10.79
C VAL A 914 -18.72 -22.03 -11.74
N GLN A 915 -19.91 -22.46 -11.29
CA GLN A 915 -20.86 -23.13 -12.19
C GLN A 915 -21.37 -22.20 -13.28
N ASP A 916 -21.69 -20.95 -12.94
CA ASP A 916 -22.14 -19.93 -13.88
C ASP A 916 -21.05 -19.62 -14.91
N TYR A 917 -19.79 -19.48 -14.49
CA TYR A 917 -18.66 -19.31 -15.39
C TYR A 917 -18.41 -20.54 -16.29
N LYS A 918 -18.48 -21.77 -15.74
CA LYS A 918 -18.36 -22.99 -16.56
C LYS A 918 -19.46 -23.07 -17.61
N LEU A 919 -20.67 -22.68 -17.25
CA LEU A 919 -21.80 -22.63 -18.17
C LEU A 919 -21.57 -21.58 -19.26
N ALA A 920 -21.08 -20.39 -18.90
CA ALA A 920 -20.72 -19.34 -19.84
C ALA A 920 -19.66 -19.79 -20.84
N VAL A 921 -18.59 -20.47 -20.39
CA VAL A 921 -17.53 -20.99 -21.27
C VAL A 921 -18.08 -22.05 -22.24
N LYS A 922 -18.99 -22.93 -21.77
CA LYS A 922 -19.66 -23.91 -22.65
C LYS A 922 -20.59 -23.25 -23.66
N TYR A 923 -21.39 -22.27 -23.23
CA TYR A 923 -22.26 -21.52 -24.14
C TYR A 923 -21.46 -20.75 -25.18
N PHE A 924 -20.36 -20.11 -24.78
CA PHE A 924 -19.42 -19.50 -25.72
C PHE A 924 -18.90 -20.50 -26.75
N SER A 925 -18.44 -21.69 -26.31
CA SER A 925 -17.97 -22.75 -27.21
C SER A 925 -19.03 -23.18 -28.24
N LEU A 926 -20.31 -23.20 -27.86
CA LEU A 926 -21.42 -23.56 -28.75
C LEU A 926 -21.85 -22.41 -29.66
N ALA A 927 -21.64 -21.16 -29.24
CA ALA A 927 -21.97 -19.97 -29.99
C ALA A 927 -20.94 -19.63 -31.07
N LEU A 928 -19.75 -20.23 -31.03
CA LEU A 928 -18.70 -19.97 -32.02
C LEU A 928 -19.19 -20.28 -33.45
N PRO A 929 -18.99 -19.36 -34.41
CA PRO A 929 -19.43 -19.56 -35.79
C PRO A 929 -18.59 -20.63 -36.51
N PRO A 930 -19.09 -21.19 -37.63
CA PRO A 930 -18.36 -22.21 -38.41
C PRO A 930 -16.96 -21.80 -38.88
N SER A 931 -16.67 -20.50 -38.95
CA SER A 931 -15.33 -19.98 -39.26
C SER A 931 -14.26 -20.32 -38.23
N PHE A 932 -14.65 -20.81 -37.05
CA PHE A 932 -13.75 -21.31 -36.01
C PHE A 932 -13.48 -22.84 -36.13
N ASP A 933 -14.03 -23.55 -37.12
CA ASP A 933 -13.78 -24.99 -37.26
C ASP A 933 -12.34 -25.30 -37.72
N ILE A 934 -11.54 -25.87 -36.82
CA ILE A 934 -10.15 -26.30 -37.08
C ILE A 934 -10.09 -27.63 -37.88
N CYS A 935 -11.11 -28.48 -37.78
CA CYS A 935 -11.13 -29.82 -38.37
C CYS A 935 -11.56 -29.84 -39.83
N SER A 936 -12.21 -28.78 -40.32
CA SER A 936 -12.72 -28.66 -41.70
C SER A 936 -11.67 -28.73 -42.81
N GLY A 937 -10.36 -28.74 -42.48
CA GLY A 937 -9.28 -28.84 -43.47
C GLY A 937 -9.21 -27.65 -44.43
N LEU A 938 -9.97 -26.58 -44.17
CA LEU A 938 -9.93 -25.37 -44.96
C LEU A 938 -8.56 -24.71 -44.79
N THR A 939 -7.88 -24.59 -45.93
CA THR A 939 -6.56 -24.02 -46.16
C THR A 939 -6.48 -22.52 -45.79
N ASN A 940 -6.76 -22.15 -44.54
CA ASN A 940 -6.61 -20.79 -44.05
C ASN A 940 -5.23 -20.61 -43.43
N THR A 941 -4.23 -20.43 -44.30
CA THR A 941 -2.85 -20.08 -43.95
C THR A 941 -2.66 -18.57 -43.75
N GLY A 942 -3.74 -17.80 -43.74
CA GLY A 942 -3.76 -16.35 -43.55
C GLY A 942 -3.50 -15.93 -42.10
N SER A 943 -3.16 -14.66 -41.92
CA SER A 943 -2.91 -14.06 -40.60
C SER A 943 -4.09 -14.16 -39.65
N ASP A 944 -5.31 -14.11 -40.19
CA ASP A 944 -6.56 -14.13 -39.43
C ASP A 944 -6.82 -15.47 -38.74
N PHE A 945 -6.21 -16.55 -39.23
CA PHE A 945 -6.27 -17.86 -38.59
C PHE A 945 -5.61 -17.88 -37.21
N GLY A 946 -4.72 -16.92 -36.93
CA GLY A 946 -4.14 -16.72 -35.60
C GLY A 946 -5.20 -16.48 -34.52
N TRP A 947 -6.28 -15.75 -34.83
CA TRP A 947 -7.39 -15.51 -33.90
C TRP A 947 -8.19 -16.79 -33.60
N VAL A 948 -8.38 -17.65 -34.61
CA VAL A 948 -9.07 -18.94 -34.45
C VAL A 948 -8.28 -19.85 -33.51
N ILE A 949 -6.99 -20.07 -33.83
CA ILE A 949 -6.11 -20.92 -33.00
C ILE A 949 -5.99 -20.35 -31.58
N SER A 950 -5.86 -19.03 -31.44
CA SER A 950 -5.76 -18.37 -30.13
C SER A 950 -7.01 -18.56 -29.29
N THR A 951 -8.19 -18.41 -29.91
CA THR A 951 -9.49 -18.60 -29.23
C THR A 951 -9.65 -20.04 -28.74
N HIS A 952 -9.28 -21.03 -29.56
CA HIS A 952 -9.34 -22.44 -29.15
C HIS A 952 -8.37 -22.75 -28.02
N ILE A 953 -7.11 -22.33 -28.12
CA ILE A 953 -6.12 -22.57 -27.05
C ILE A 953 -6.59 -21.91 -25.75
N MET A 954 -6.99 -20.63 -25.78
CA MET A 954 -7.45 -19.91 -24.58
C MET A 954 -8.72 -20.51 -23.98
N LEU A 955 -9.67 -20.94 -24.82
CA LEU A 955 -10.89 -21.62 -24.35
C LEU A 955 -10.55 -22.89 -23.57
N GLN A 956 -9.63 -23.71 -24.08
CA GLN A 956 -9.19 -24.93 -23.40
C GLN A 956 -8.40 -24.59 -22.12
N SER A 957 -7.59 -23.53 -22.13
CA SER A 957 -6.91 -23.03 -20.92
C SER A 957 -7.91 -22.57 -19.84
N CYS A 958 -9.01 -21.90 -20.22
CA CYS A 958 -10.10 -21.53 -19.31
C CYS A 958 -10.76 -22.75 -18.67
N LEU A 959 -11.10 -23.75 -19.48
CA LEU A 959 -11.71 -24.98 -19.00
C LEU A 959 -10.77 -25.73 -18.03
N LEU A 960 -9.47 -25.80 -18.36
CA LEU A 960 -8.47 -26.42 -17.50
C LEU A 960 -8.34 -25.70 -16.14
N ALA A 961 -8.41 -24.36 -16.12
CA ALA A 961 -8.40 -23.58 -14.89
C ALA A 961 -9.63 -23.87 -14.01
N THR A 962 -10.83 -24.00 -14.61
CA THR A 962 -12.05 -24.34 -13.85
C THR A 962 -11.99 -25.73 -13.23
N THR A 963 -11.50 -26.73 -13.98
CA THR A 963 -11.33 -28.09 -13.47
C THR A 963 -10.49 -28.05 -12.20
N ARG A 964 -9.38 -27.31 -12.17
CA ARG A 964 -8.54 -27.24 -10.96
C ARG A 964 -9.12 -26.46 -9.80
N HIS A 965 -9.94 -25.45 -10.06
CA HIS A 965 -10.69 -24.81 -8.99
C HIS A 965 -11.63 -25.84 -8.32
N GLU A 966 -12.34 -26.66 -9.09
CA GLU A 966 -13.15 -27.75 -8.55
C GLU A 966 -12.32 -28.81 -7.83
N MET A 967 -11.15 -29.18 -8.36
CA MET A 967 -10.21 -30.09 -7.67
C MET A 967 -9.79 -29.53 -6.30
N ALA A 968 -9.47 -28.24 -6.22
CA ALA A 968 -9.12 -27.59 -4.96
C ALA A 968 -10.32 -27.57 -3.99
N MET A 969 -11.54 -27.36 -4.48
CA MET A 969 -12.75 -27.44 -3.65
C MET A 969 -13.04 -28.87 -3.16
N GLU A 970 -12.83 -29.89 -3.97
CA GLU A 970 -13.01 -31.30 -3.56
C GLU A 970 -11.93 -31.75 -2.56
N ILE A 971 -10.67 -31.37 -2.75
CA ILE A 971 -9.57 -31.65 -1.82
C ILE A 971 -9.83 -30.96 -0.47
N ASN A 972 -10.33 -29.73 -0.48
CA ASN A 972 -10.63 -28.96 0.73
C ASN A 972 -12.00 -29.31 1.35
N SER A 973 -12.77 -30.23 0.75
CA SER A 973 -14.07 -30.66 1.28
C SER A 973 -13.88 -31.57 2.50
N PRO A 974 -14.54 -31.31 3.64
CA PRO A 974 -14.40 -32.09 4.87
C PRO A 974 -14.86 -33.56 4.76
N ALA A 975 -15.50 -33.94 3.65
CA ALA A 975 -15.96 -35.29 3.34
C ALA A 975 -14.98 -36.10 2.44
N SER A 976 -13.90 -35.50 1.93
CA SER A 976 -13.02 -36.18 0.97
C SER A 976 -11.93 -37.01 1.66
N ASN A 977 -11.81 -38.28 1.27
CA ASN A 977 -10.61 -39.09 1.52
C ASN A 977 -9.55 -38.66 0.50
N ALA A 978 -8.90 -37.51 0.73
CA ALA A 978 -7.94 -36.86 -0.17
C ALA A 978 -6.70 -37.72 -0.55
N SER A 979 -6.63 -38.97 -0.11
CA SER A 979 -5.55 -39.94 -0.35
C SER A 979 -5.96 -41.16 -1.18
N SER A 980 -7.19 -41.23 -1.72
CA SER A 980 -7.60 -42.36 -2.57
C SER A 980 -6.87 -42.34 -3.93
N PRO A 981 -6.15 -43.42 -4.32
CA PRO A 981 -5.55 -43.54 -5.64
C PRO A 981 -6.56 -43.34 -6.78
N ALA A 982 -7.81 -43.78 -6.60
CA ALA A 982 -8.89 -43.65 -7.59
C ALA A 982 -9.44 -42.21 -7.71
N MET A 983 -9.19 -41.34 -6.74
CA MET A 983 -9.47 -39.91 -6.84
C MET A 983 -8.33 -39.23 -7.60
N ILE A 984 -7.07 -39.49 -7.23
CA ILE A 984 -5.87 -38.98 -7.93
C ILE A 984 -5.86 -39.38 -9.41
N GLU A 985 -6.30 -40.59 -9.73
CA GLU A 985 -6.42 -41.10 -11.10
C GLU A 985 -7.54 -40.38 -11.87
N ARG A 986 -8.74 -40.21 -11.28
CA ARG A 986 -9.82 -39.39 -11.86
C ARG A 986 -9.42 -37.92 -12.09
N LEU A 987 -8.65 -37.35 -11.17
CA LEU A 987 -8.11 -35.98 -11.24
C LEU A 987 -7.01 -35.85 -12.31
N ARG A 988 -6.29 -36.93 -12.62
CA ARG A 988 -5.30 -36.99 -13.72
C ARG A 988 -5.99 -37.04 -15.08
N ASP A 989 -7.06 -37.83 -15.18
CA ASP A 989 -7.84 -38.01 -16.40
C ASP A 989 -8.63 -36.75 -16.81
N SER A 990 -9.06 -35.92 -15.85
CA SER A 990 -9.93 -34.76 -16.10
C SER A 990 -9.30 -33.61 -16.91
N GLY A 991 -7.98 -33.57 -17.06
CA GLY A 991 -7.26 -32.57 -17.86
C GLY A 991 -6.69 -33.07 -19.20
N HIS A 992 -6.79 -34.38 -19.47
CA HIS A 992 -6.24 -34.98 -20.70
C HIS A 992 -7.00 -34.54 -21.95
N SER A 993 -8.32 -34.39 -21.86
CA SER A 993 -9.15 -33.97 -22.99
C SER A 993 -8.80 -32.55 -23.46
N GLN A 994 -8.71 -31.57 -22.55
CA GLN A 994 -8.39 -30.18 -22.90
C GLN A 994 -6.96 -30.08 -23.44
N THR A 995 -6.04 -30.87 -22.88
CA THR A 995 -4.66 -30.95 -23.37
C THR A 995 -4.61 -31.44 -24.82
N ASN A 996 -5.35 -32.49 -25.15
CA ASN A 996 -5.42 -33.02 -26.51
C ASN A 996 -6.00 -32.00 -27.50
N GLU A 997 -6.98 -31.19 -27.08
CA GLU A 997 -7.54 -30.11 -27.90
C GLU A 997 -6.52 -28.99 -28.16
N ILE A 998 -5.74 -28.58 -27.14
CA ILE A 998 -4.65 -27.62 -27.32
C ILE A 998 -3.61 -28.16 -28.31
N LEU A 999 -3.22 -29.43 -28.16
CA LEU A 999 -2.27 -30.09 -29.07
C LEU A 999 -2.83 -30.23 -30.49
N SER A 1000 -4.14 -30.49 -30.63
CA SER A 1000 -4.84 -30.51 -31.91
C SER A 1000 -4.76 -29.14 -32.61
N ALA A 1001 -5.03 -28.06 -31.87
CA ALA A 1001 -4.89 -26.69 -32.38
C ALA A 1001 -3.43 -26.39 -32.79
N ILE A 1002 -2.43 -26.83 -31.99
CA ILE A 1002 -1.00 -26.69 -32.33
C ILE A 1002 -0.65 -27.44 -33.62
N ARG A 1003 -1.17 -28.66 -33.82
CA ARG A 1003 -0.93 -29.45 -35.06
C ARG A 1003 -1.54 -28.80 -36.29
N ALA A 1004 -2.69 -28.17 -36.14
CA ALA A 1004 -3.33 -27.41 -37.22
C ALA A 1004 -2.64 -26.07 -37.51
N TRP A 1005 -1.79 -25.58 -36.60
CA TRP A 1005 -1.16 -24.28 -36.74
C TRP A 1005 0.07 -24.33 -37.66
N ALA A 1006 0.02 -23.58 -38.76
CA ALA A 1006 1.14 -23.51 -39.69
C ALA A 1006 2.42 -22.95 -39.02
N PRO A 1007 3.59 -23.60 -39.15
CA PRO A 1007 4.82 -23.16 -38.48
C PRO A 1007 5.26 -21.72 -38.78
N LYS A 1008 4.91 -21.19 -39.96
CA LYS A 1008 5.22 -19.80 -40.36
C LYS A 1008 4.36 -18.75 -39.66
N SER A 1009 3.16 -19.12 -39.21
CA SER A 1009 2.25 -18.24 -38.46
C SER A 1009 2.28 -18.51 -36.96
N MET A 1010 3.02 -19.51 -36.47
CA MET A 1010 3.17 -19.77 -35.03
C MET A 1010 3.62 -18.56 -34.20
N PRO A 1011 4.55 -17.70 -34.64
CA PRO A 1011 4.93 -16.52 -33.87
C PRO A 1011 3.90 -15.37 -33.88
N PHE A 1012 2.64 -15.64 -34.27
CA PHE A 1012 1.56 -14.65 -34.46
C PHE A 1012 1.40 -13.73 -33.26
N SER A 1013 1.22 -14.25 -32.04
CA SER A 1013 1.15 -13.45 -30.82
C SER A 1013 2.14 -13.99 -29.79
N PRO A 1014 3.08 -13.17 -29.27
CA PRO A 1014 4.03 -13.62 -28.25
C PRO A 1014 3.33 -14.11 -26.97
N PHE A 1015 2.13 -13.61 -26.71
CA PHE A 1015 1.40 -13.85 -25.46
C PHE A 1015 0.60 -15.15 -25.48
N LEU A 1016 0.25 -15.67 -26.67
CA LEU A 1016 -0.44 -16.95 -26.79
C LEU A 1016 0.41 -18.11 -26.24
N ALA A 1017 1.73 -18.00 -26.35
CA ALA A 1017 2.66 -18.97 -25.77
C ALA A 1017 2.43 -19.16 -24.25
N CYS A 1018 2.00 -18.13 -23.53
CA CYS A 1018 1.65 -18.24 -22.12
C CYS A 1018 0.41 -19.12 -21.89
N ALA A 1019 -0.58 -19.08 -22.78
CA ALA A 1019 -1.77 -19.93 -22.71
C ALA A 1019 -1.46 -21.40 -23.08
N ILE A 1020 -0.49 -21.63 -23.98
CA ILE A 1020 0.04 -22.96 -24.31
C ILE A 1020 0.70 -23.61 -23.10
N VAL A 1021 1.50 -22.85 -22.33
CA VAL A 1021 2.07 -23.35 -21.07
C VAL A 1021 0.97 -23.50 -20.00
N GLY A 1022 0.06 -22.54 -19.94
CA GLY A 1022 -1.19 -22.58 -19.19
C GLY A 1022 -1.04 -22.61 -17.66
N PRO A 1023 -2.14 -22.42 -16.90
CA PRO A 1023 -2.11 -22.04 -15.48
C PRO A 1023 -1.56 -23.08 -14.48
N HIS A 1024 -0.97 -24.19 -14.92
CA HIS A 1024 -0.84 -25.35 -14.02
C HIS A 1024 0.37 -26.26 -14.12
N ALA A 1025 1.31 -26.11 -15.06
CA ALA A 1025 2.47 -27.00 -15.20
C ALA A 1025 2.15 -28.52 -15.26
N ILE A 1026 0.86 -28.91 -15.22
CA ILE A 1026 0.32 -30.27 -15.32
C ILE A 1026 0.56 -30.83 -16.70
N HIS A 1027 0.57 -29.98 -17.74
CA HIS A 1027 0.96 -30.42 -19.07
C HIS A 1027 2.35 -31.08 -19.06
N VAL A 1028 3.25 -30.56 -18.22
CA VAL A 1028 4.60 -31.08 -18.07
C VAL A 1028 4.63 -32.26 -17.09
N GLU A 1029 3.89 -32.18 -15.98
CA GLU A 1029 3.89 -33.22 -14.93
C GLU A 1029 3.12 -34.50 -15.33
N ASN A 1030 1.99 -34.39 -16.03
CA ASN A 1030 1.22 -35.55 -16.53
C ASN A 1030 1.93 -36.26 -17.69
N CYS A 1031 2.59 -35.54 -18.60
CA CYS A 1031 3.37 -36.16 -19.67
C CYS A 1031 4.59 -36.95 -19.15
N LEU A 1032 5.08 -36.63 -17.94
CA LEU A 1032 6.30 -37.19 -17.35
C LEU A 1032 6.08 -38.15 -16.16
N SER A 1033 4.88 -38.20 -15.55
CA SER A 1033 4.60 -38.97 -14.32
C SER A 1033 4.31 -40.47 -14.50
N GLY A 1034 4.65 -41.04 -15.65
CA GLY A 1034 4.73 -42.47 -15.96
C GLY A 1034 4.09 -43.44 -14.95
N SER A 1035 2.82 -43.78 -15.14
CA SER A 1035 2.38 -45.15 -14.87
C SER A 1035 2.95 -46.05 -15.96
N SER A 1036 3.56 -47.17 -15.57
CA SER A 1036 4.33 -48.10 -16.39
C SER A 1036 3.57 -48.80 -17.55
N ASP A 1037 2.39 -48.31 -17.93
CA ASP A 1037 1.53 -48.90 -18.97
C ASP A 1037 0.97 -47.90 -20.00
N VAL A 1038 1.45 -46.64 -20.05
CA VAL A 1038 1.01 -45.68 -21.08
C VAL A 1038 2.13 -45.37 -22.08
N SER A 1039 1.76 -45.48 -23.36
CA SER A 1039 2.55 -45.58 -24.59
C SER A 1039 3.48 -44.41 -24.94
N ASN A 1040 4.41 -44.65 -25.88
CA ASN A 1040 5.34 -43.69 -26.53
C ASN A 1040 4.77 -42.31 -26.95
N THR A 1041 3.44 -42.16 -27.04
CA THR A 1041 2.75 -40.94 -27.45
C THR A 1041 2.90 -39.75 -26.48
N SER A 1042 3.07 -39.96 -25.16
CA SER A 1042 3.18 -38.85 -24.19
C SER A 1042 4.49 -38.05 -24.30
N ASN A 1043 5.57 -38.68 -24.78
CA ASN A 1043 6.85 -38.02 -24.99
C ASN A 1043 6.86 -37.16 -26.27
N ASP A 1044 6.15 -37.61 -27.31
CA ASP A 1044 6.05 -36.90 -28.59
C ASP A 1044 5.26 -35.58 -28.45
N ASP A 1045 4.20 -35.57 -27.64
CA ASP A 1045 3.37 -34.39 -27.40
C ASP A 1045 4.11 -33.29 -26.61
N PHE A 1046 4.92 -33.69 -25.62
CA PHE A 1046 5.78 -32.77 -24.87
C PHE A 1046 6.86 -32.13 -25.75
N GLU A 1047 7.49 -32.91 -26.64
CA GLU A 1047 8.44 -32.39 -27.61
C GLU A 1047 7.76 -31.45 -28.63
N MET A 1048 6.51 -31.73 -29.03
CA MET A 1048 5.74 -30.83 -29.89
C MET A 1048 5.51 -29.45 -29.24
N MET A 1049 5.17 -29.41 -27.95
CA MET A 1049 5.04 -28.14 -27.21
C MET A 1049 6.35 -27.37 -27.14
N LYS A 1050 7.46 -28.05 -26.81
CA LYS A 1050 8.80 -27.42 -26.80
C LYS A 1050 9.17 -26.86 -28.16
N LEU A 1051 8.87 -27.58 -29.24
CA LEU A 1051 9.10 -27.10 -30.60
C LEU A 1051 8.29 -25.84 -30.88
N CYS A 1052 7.02 -25.79 -30.46
CA CYS A 1052 6.18 -24.59 -30.59
C CYS A 1052 6.76 -23.40 -29.81
N LEU A 1053 7.19 -23.59 -28.56
CA LEU A 1053 7.82 -22.53 -27.75
C LEU A 1053 9.17 -22.08 -28.32
N LYS A 1054 9.99 -23.01 -28.84
CA LYS A 1054 11.23 -22.67 -29.56
C LYS A 1054 10.96 -21.80 -30.79
N ARG A 1055 9.84 -21.99 -31.50
CA ARG A 1055 9.45 -21.12 -32.62
C ARG A 1055 9.09 -19.71 -32.15
N HIS A 1056 8.47 -19.56 -30.98
CA HIS A 1056 8.21 -18.25 -30.39
C HIS A 1056 9.52 -17.58 -29.95
N ALA A 1057 10.41 -18.33 -29.28
CA ALA A 1057 11.72 -17.88 -28.80
C ALA A 1057 12.60 -17.27 -29.90
N TRP A 1058 12.45 -17.72 -31.16
CA TRP A 1058 13.18 -17.14 -32.29
C TRP A 1058 12.96 -15.65 -32.52
N TYR A 1059 11.79 -15.14 -32.11
CA TYR A 1059 11.40 -13.74 -32.31
C TYR A 1059 11.09 -13.03 -30.99
N TRP A 1060 10.76 -13.77 -29.94
CA TRP A 1060 10.27 -13.23 -28.68
C TRP A 1060 11.05 -13.79 -27.50
N GLU A 1061 11.74 -12.94 -26.72
CA GLU A 1061 12.47 -13.38 -25.51
C GLU A 1061 11.53 -13.98 -24.46
N LEU A 1062 10.24 -13.61 -24.49
CA LEU A 1062 9.20 -14.27 -23.71
C LEU A 1062 9.15 -15.79 -23.98
N GLY A 1063 9.41 -16.23 -25.22
CA GLY A 1063 9.49 -17.65 -25.55
C GLY A 1063 10.65 -18.38 -24.86
N ASP A 1064 11.82 -17.74 -24.73
CA ASP A 1064 12.95 -18.28 -23.96
C ASP A 1064 12.61 -18.40 -22.48
N LEU A 1065 12.00 -17.35 -21.90
CA LEU A 1065 11.53 -17.37 -20.50
C LEU A 1065 10.54 -18.53 -20.26
N LEU A 1066 9.61 -18.77 -21.19
CA LEU A 1066 8.65 -19.86 -21.08
C LEU A 1066 9.31 -21.24 -21.23
N LEU A 1067 10.32 -21.38 -22.10
CA LEU A 1067 11.11 -22.61 -22.20
C LEU A 1067 11.85 -22.93 -20.91
N ASP A 1068 12.44 -21.91 -20.26
CA ASP A 1068 13.11 -22.06 -18.97
C ASP A 1068 12.12 -22.52 -17.89
N ILE A 1069 10.93 -21.90 -17.82
CA ILE A 1069 9.87 -22.30 -16.88
C ILE A 1069 9.44 -23.74 -17.12
N VAL A 1070 9.18 -24.14 -18.37
CA VAL A 1070 8.83 -25.53 -18.73
C VAL A 1070 9.95 -26.49 -18.34
N GLN A 1071 11.22 -26.12 -18.55
CA GLN A 1071 12.36 -26.94 -18.19
C GLN A 1071 12.49 -27.12 -16.67
N ILE A 1072 12.29 -26.04 -15.90
CA ILE A 1072 12.28 -26.08 -14.43
C ILE A 1072 11.17 -27.04 -13.95
N CYS A 1073 9.97 -26.91 -14.51
CA CYS A 1073 8.82 -27.75 -14.14
C CYS A 1073 9.01 -29.22 -14.56
N SER A 1074 9.78 -29.51 -15.61
CA SER A 1074 9.96 -30.88 -16.14
C SER A 1074 10.94 -31.76 -15.38
N LYS A 1075 11.86 -31.17 -14.62
CA LYS A 1075 12.99 -31.91 -14.03
C LYS A 1075 12.74 -32.46 -12.63
N ARG A 1076 11.64 -32.06 -11.97
CA ARG A 1076 11.45 -32.30 -10.53
C ARG A 1076 9.98 -32.53 -10.19
N ARG A 1077 9.70 -33.42 -9.23
CA ARG A 1077 8.34 -33.63 -8.70
C ARG A 1077 7.92 -32.43 -7.86
N VAL A 1078 6.62 -32.17 -7.69
CA VAL A 1078 6.09 -31.11 -6.81
C VAL A 1078 6.69 -31.18 -5.38
N SER A 1079 7.00 -32.38 -4.87
CA SER A 1079 7.66 -32.60 -3.58
C SER A 1079 9.10 -32.06 -3.47
N GLU A 1080 9.72 -31.69 -4.58
CA GLU A 1080 11.11 -31.21 -4.65
C GLU A 1080 11.20 -29.69 -4.88
N LEU A 1081 10.08 -28.96 -4.90
CA LEU A 1081 10.05 -27.49 -5.11
C LEU A 1081 10.87 -26.71 -4.05
N ALA A 1082 11.06 -27.26 -2.85
CA ALA A 1082 11.92 -26.70 -1.82
C ALA A 1082 13.41 -26.62 -2.22
N THR A 1083 13.83 -27.40 -3.23
CA THR A 1083 15.23 -27.54 -3.68
C THR A 1083 15.60 -26.64 -4.87
N LEU A 1084 14.70 -25.73 -5.29
CA LEU A 1084 14.96 -24.78 -6.38
C LEU A 1084 16.07 -23.79 -6.00
N SER A 1085 16.98 -23.54 -6.94
CA SER A 1085 18.00 -22.49 -6.82
C SER A 1085 17.37 -21.10 -6.78
N VAL A 1086 18.14 -20.11 -6.30
CA VAL A 1086 17.69 -18.70 -6.27
C VAL A 1086 17.32 -18.21 -7.68
N THR A 1087 18.12 -18.55 -8.69
CA THR A 1087 17.85 -18.16 -10.09
C THR A 1087 16.56 -18.76 -10.61
N GLU A 1088 16.29 -20.05 -10.34
CA GLU A 1088 15.03 -20.70 -10.76
C GLU A 1088 13.81 -20.09 -10.06
N LYS A 1089 13.93 -19.74 -8.77
CA LYS A 1089 12.87 -19.02 -8.04
C LYS A 1089 12.60 -17.64 -8.63
N GLU A 1090 13.64 -16.89 -8.97
CA GLU A 1090 13.49 -15.58 -9.62
C GLU A 1090 12.86 -15.70 -11.02
N THR A 1091 13.22 -16.72 -11.81
CA THR A 1091 12.59 -17.00 -13.10
C THR A 1091 11.08 -17.27 -12.96
N LEU A 1092 10.69 -18.11 -11.99
CA LEU A 1092 9.26 -18.40 -11.72
C LEU A 1092 8.49 -17.19 -11.20
N LYS A 1093 9.12 -16.28 -10.44
CA LYS A 1093 8.49 -15.04 -9.96
C LYS A 1093 8.17 -14.03 -11.06
N ARG A 1094 8.81 -14.12 -12.24
CA ARG A 1094 8.51 -13.21 -13.37
C ARG A 1094 7.14 -13.51 -13.98
N VAL A 1095 6.67 -14.75 -13.89
CA VAL A 1095 5.35 -15.18 -14.35
C VAL A 1095 4.71 -16.11 -13.30
N PRO A 1096 4.28 -15.56 -12.14
CA PRO A 1096 3.76 -16.36 -11.03
C PRO A 1096 2.57 -17.25 -11.41
N LEU A 1097 1.79 -16.84 -12.42
CA LEU A 1097 0.67 -17.62 -12.95
C LEU A 1097 1.10 -19.04 -13.40
N LEU A 1098 2.32 -19.18 -13.91
CA LEU A 1098 2.86 -20.43 -14.46
C LEU A 1098 3.69 -21.22 -13.43
N ALA A 1099 3.87 -20.69 -12.22
CA ALA A 1099 4.61 -21.37 -11.17
C ALA A 1099 3.82 -22.59 -10.65
N PRO A 1100 4.49 -23.71 -10.33
CA PRO A 1100 3.84 -24.87 -9.72
C PRO A 1100 3.20 -24.45 -8.39
N SER A 1101 1.87 -24.51 -8.31
CA SER A 1101 1.15 -24.25 -7.08
C SER A 1101 1.25 -25.51 -6.20
N PRO A 1102 1.70 -25.42 -4.93
CA PRO A 1102 1.62 -26.56 -4.03
C PRO A 1102 0.16 -26.99 -3.96
N ILE A 1103 -0.10 -28.28 -4.14
CA ILE A 1103 -1.42 -28.85 -3.84
C ILE A 1103 -1.70 -28.45 -2.37
N PRO A 1104 -2.85 -27.84 -2.05
CA PRO A 1104 -3.19 -27.57 -0.65
C PRO A 1104 -3.11 -28.89 0.12
N GLY A 1105 -2.10 -29.03 0.99
CA GLY A 1105 -1.80 -30.27 1.71
C GLY A 1105 -0.43 -30.93 1.46
N GLY A 1106 0.54 -30.24 0.84
CA GLY A 1106 1.92 -30.73 0.68
C GLY A 1106 2.98 -29.65 0.85
#